data_AF-A0A2V6DC41-F1
#
_entry.id   AF-A0A2V6DC41-F1
#
_cell.length_a   1.000
_cell.length_b   1.000
_cell.length_c   1.000
_cell.angle_alpha   90.00
_cell.angle_beta   90.00
_cell.angle_gamma   90.00
#
_symmetry.space_group_name_H-M   'P 1'
#
loop_
_entity.id
_entity.type
_entity.pdbx_description
1 polymer ?
#
loop_
_entity_poly.entity_id
_entity_poly.type
_entity_poly.pdbx_seq_one_letter_code
_entity_poly.pdbx_strand_id
1 'polypeptide(L)'
;MTDERRQRVANPPTKPLLIWDGECHFCKLWIERWREITAGKVDYATYQEVADRFPEIPRDEFRRAMAFIEPDGEAFLAAEAVYRSLGYRSSRKWLAWSYDHVPGFAAISETAYKFIARHRGLGSTFTRLLWGKDVRPPTYFWARRWFLRALGLTYLVAFASLWVQVDGLVGSNGVSPLNQFLPAVYERFGRSAYSLLPTLCWLDSSNGFLHFLCGGGVVLSLLLILGIAPALLLVVLFVFYLSLTIAGQTFLSFQWDILLLETGFLSIFLAPWRLWPRELMWRPGSATPATGSPVSRPGLFLLKFLLFKLTLMSGVVKLTSGDDCWWNLTALDYHYWSQPLPTVFAWWADKSPEWFKHFSVAFCLVVEIIVPFFIWAPRRPRLIAAGLMIFLQIVIAVTGNYCFFNLLTIALCLLLIDDSVAGSLCRGVLLHRVPDTATQRRGYNCALPLQDRLCSYAAIAVVIVTLPINAWLIFSAFKPHEEWPRPLIAIYGRLEPFRIVNGYGLFRVMTKERGEIVIEGSADGIDWLPYEFKWKPGDVMRAPGWCAPHQPRLDWQMWFAALGSYRENPWFGRLIVRLEWSRDVSRLLAKNPFSHEPPRYIRAMFYRYRFTTLRERSETGAWWKREELREYLPTVSLDQVRQP
;
A
#
# COMPACT_ATOMS: atom_id res chain seq x y z
N MET A 1 29.20 -4.37 -41.69
CA MET A 1 30.52 -3.69 -41.72
C MET A 1 30.91 -3.37 -40.28
N THR A 2 31.54 -4.30 -39.58
CA THR A 2 31.92 -4.15 -38.16
C THR A 2 33.16 -5.00 -37.91
N ASP A 3 34.34 -4.49 -38.29
CA ASP A 3 35.59 -5.18 -37.93
C ASP A 3 36.80 -4.24 -37.67
N GLU A 4 36.65 -2.91 -37.82
CA GLU A 4 37.78 -1.97 -37.70
C GLU A 4 37.93 -1.24 -36.35
N ARG A 5 37.31 -1.72 -35.25
CA ARG A 5 37.33 -0.99 -33.95
C ARG A 5 37.78 -1.76 -32.73
N ARG A 6 38.43 -2.92 -32.89
CA ARG A 6 39.02 -3.63 -31.76
C ARG A 6 40.49 -3.27 -31.64
N GLN A 7 40.76 -2.25 -30.84
CA GLN A 7 42.12 -1.94 -30.43
C GLN A 7 42.55 -2.98 -29.40
N ARG A 8 43.75 -3.54 -29.59
CA ARG A 8 44.33 -4.51 -28.66
C ARG A 8 45.54 -3.88 -27.99
N VAL A 9 45.63 -3.98 -26.66
CA VAL A 9 46.75 -3.43 -25.89
C VAL A 9 47.83 -4.46 -25.65
N ALA A 10 49.10 -4.06 -25.68
CA ALA A 10 50.22 -4.96 -25.50
C ALA A 10 50.43 -5.40 -24.04
N ASN A 11 49.97 -4.60 -23.07
CA ASN A 11 50.14 -4.88 -21.64
C ASN A 11 48.79 -4.96 -20.90
N PRO A 12 48.02 -6.04 -21.09
CA PRO A 12 46.67 -6.16 -20.53
C PRO A 12 46.65 -6.10 -18.99
N PRO A 13 45.58 -5.55 -18.40
CA PRO A 13 45.40 -5.55 -16.95
C PRO A 13 45.07 -6.96 -16.43
N THR A 14 45.54 -7.30 -15.24
CA THR A 14 45.25 -8.59 -14.59
C THR A 14 43.77 -8.75 -14.23
N LYS A 15 43.03 -7.64 -14.22
CA LYS A 15 41.61 -7.55 -13.92
C LYS A 15 40.99 -6.52 -14.86
N PRO A 16 39.73 -6.70 -15.30
CA PRO A 16 39.12 -5.78 -16.25
C PRO A 16 39.13 -4.34 -15.71
N LEU A 17 39.57 -3.39 -16.53
CA LEU A 17 39.86 -2.02 -16.13
C LEU A 17 39.02 -1.04 -16.94
N LEU A 18 38.22 -0.20 -16.26
CA LEU A 18 37.54 0.94 -16.86
C LEU A 18 38.31 2.23 -16.58
N ILE A 19 38.75 2.88 -17.64
CA ILE A 19 39.51 4.14 -17.64
C ILE A 19 38.57 5.29 -17.98
N TRP A 20 38.63 6.37 -17.21
CA TRP A 20 37.75 7.53 -17.35
C TRP A 20 38.48 8.85 -17.04
N ASP A 21 37.83 9.96 -17.38
CA ASP A 21 38.35 11.32 -17.14
C ASP A 21 38.13 11.79 -15.70
N GLY A 22 39.20 11.83 -14.90
CA GLY A 22 39.17 12.20 -13.48
C GLY A 22 38.63 13.60 -13.18
N GLU A 23 38.72 14.53 -14.14
CA GLU A 23 38.26 15.92 -13.99
C GLU A 23 36.77 16.07 -14.32
N CYS A 24 36.18 15.10 -15.02
CA CYS A 24 34.78 15.09 -15.40
C CYS A 24 33.87 14.78 -14.20
N HIS A 25 33.19 15.80 -13.66
CA HIS A 25 32.27 15.62 -12.52
C HIS A 25 31.11 14.66 -12.81
N PHE A 26 30.57 14.67 -14.03
CA PHE A 26 29.57 13.69 -14.47
C PHE A 26 30.10 12.26 -14.38
N CYS A 27 31.31 12.04 -14.89
CA CYS A 27 31.96 10.75 -14.94
C CYS A 27 32.23 10.23 -13.52
N LYS A 28 32.75 11.09 -12.63
CA LYS A 28 32.98 10.76 -11.22
C LYS A 28 31.73 10.20 -10.53
N LEU A 29 30.58 10.88 -10.69
CA LEU A 29 29.31 10.42 -10.14
C LEU A 29 28.95 9.01 -10.65
N TRP A 30 28.93 8.81 -11.97
CA TRP A 30 28.52 7.53 -12.55
C TRP A 30 29.51 6.39 -12.26
N ILE A 31 30.80 6.70 -12.14
CA ILE A 31 31.83 5.72 -11.75
C ILE A 31 31.62 5.25 -10.32
N GLU A 32 31.27 6.12 -9.36
CA GLU A 32 30.91 5.70 -8.00
C GLU A 32 29.73 4.72 -8.01
N ARG A 33 28.71 5.00 -8.83
CA ARG A 33 27.56 4.11 -9.00
C ARG A 33 27.96 2.77 -9.63
N TRP A 34 28.75 2.78 -10.70
CA TRP A 34 29.14 1.57 -11.41
C TRP A 34 30.09 0.70 -10.58
N ARG A 35 30.98 1.30 -9.80
CA ARG A 35 31.86 0.61 -8.84
C ARG A 35 31.06 -0.22 -7.83
N GLU A 36 29.95 0.30 -7.32
CA GLU A 36 29.03 -0.50 -6.49
C GLU A 36 28.26 -1.57 -7.28
N ILE A 37 27.95 -1.31 -8.56
CA ILE A 37 27.24 -2.27 -9.40
C ILE A 37 28.12 -3.47 -9.73
N THR A 38 29.37 -3.27 -10.12
CA THR A 38 30.32 -4.33 -10.50
C THR A 38 30.90 -5.05 -9.30
N ALA A 39 30.66 -4.56 -8.07
CA ALA A 39 30.99 -5.20 -6.80
C ALA A 39 32.46 -5.65 -6.71
N GLY A 40 33.37 -4.83 -7.25
CA GLY A 40 34.80 -5.10 -7.25
C GLY A 40 35.24 -6.15 -8.27
N LYS A 41 34.45 -6.49 -9.29
CA LYS A 41 34.90 -7.30 -10.44
C LYS A 41 35.62 -6.52 -11.53
N VAL A 42 35.37 -5.21 -11.57
CA VAL A 42 36.00 -4.26 -12.51
C VAL A 42 36.75 -3.23 -11.69
N ASP A 43 37.98 -2.92 -12.09
CA ASP A 43 38.77 -1.84 -11.52
C ASP A 43 38.50 -0.54 -12.29
N TYR A 44 38.66 0.59 -11.59
CA TYR A 44 38.36 1.91 -12.14
C TYR A 44 39.53 2.84 -11.86
N ALA A 45 40.19 3.32 -12.90
CA ALA A 45 41.32 4.24 -12.81
C ALA A 45 41.08 5.49 -13.67
N THR A 46 41.72 6.60 -13.32
CA THR A 46 41.66 7.80 -14.16
C THR A 46 42.70 7.71 -15.27
N TYR A 47 42.42 8.24 -16.46
CA TYR A 47 43.43 8.21 -17.53
C TYR A 47 44.68 9.00 -17.14
N GLN A 48 44.55 10.02 -16.27
CA GLN A 48 45.66 10.78 -15.71
C GLN A 48 46.68 9.88 -14.98
N GLU A 49 46.24 8.74 -14.41
CA GLU A 49 47.09 7.80 -13.67
C GLU A 49 47.66 6.68 -14.56
N VAL A 50 46.90 6.22 -15.56
CA VAL A 50 47.22 4.97 -16.27
C VAL A 50 47.43 5.10 -17.78
N ALA A 51 47.30 6.29 -18.36
CA ALA A 51 47.45 6.47 -19.81
C ALA A 51 48.81 6.01 -20.34
N ASP A 52 49.89 6.22 -19.57
CA ASP A 52 51.26 5.85 -19.99
C ASP A 52 51.46 4.32 -20.09
N ARG A 53 50.59 3.54 -19.45
CA ARG A 53 50.59 2.08 -19.53
C ARG A 53 50.01 1.56 -20.85
N PHE A 54 49.19 2.36 -21.54
CA PHE A 54 48.45 1.96 -22.73
C PHE A 54 48.69 2.97 -23.88
N PRO A 55 49.92 3.04 -24.42
CA PRO A 55 50.28 4.01 -25.45
C PRO A 55 49.52 3.82 -26.77
N GLU A 56 48.88 2.66 -26.97
CA GLU A 56 48.09 2.32 -28.15
C GLU A 56 46.79 3.13 -28.25
N ILE A 57 46.33 3.70 -27.12
CA ILE A 57 45.13 4.55 -27.06
C ILE A 57 45.61 6.01 -26.85
N PRO A 58 45.45 6.90 -27.83
CA PRO A 58 45.86 8.29 -27.68
C PRO A 58 45.20 8.97 -26.48
N ARG A 59 45.95 9.85 -25.78
CA ARG A 59 45.43 10.64 -24.65
C ARG A 59 44.17 11.44 -24.99
N ASP A 60 44.04 11.89 -26.23
CA ASP A 60 42.83 12.59 -26.70
C ASP A 60 41.60 11.69 -26.81
N GLU A 61 41.78 10.39 -27.08
CA GLU A 61 40.68 9.42 -27.04
C GLU A 61 40.19 9.21 -25.60
N PHE A 62 41.10 9.06 -24.64
CA PHE A 62 40.75 8.97 -23.21
C PHE A 62 40.03 10.23 -22.69
N ARG A 63 40.36 11.40 -23.23
CA ARG A 63 39.62 12.65 -22.92
C ARG A 63 38.22 12.64 -23.50
N ARG A 64 38.03 12.11 -24.71
CA ARG A 64 36.75 12.11 -25.43
C ARG A 64 35.79 11.03 -24.94
N ALA A 65 36.30 9.83 -24.65
CA ALA A 65 35.51 8.66 -24.31
C ALA A 65 36.15 7.82 -23.20
N MET A 66 35.31 7.08 -22.47
CA MET A 66 35.77 6.06 -21.53
C MET A 66 36.30 4.87 -22.33
N ALA A 67 37.31 4.21 -21.76
CA ALA A 67 37.89 3.00 -22.32
C ALA A 67 37.76 1.85 -21.34
N PHE A 68 37.38 0.67 -21.82
CA PHE A 68 37.31 -0.55 -21.04
C PHE A 68 38.26 -1.57 -21.63
N ILE A 69 39.20 -2.07 -20.82
CA ILE A 69 40.22 -3.03 -21.25
C ILE A 69 39.98 -4.34 -20.52
N GLU A 70 39.84 -5.42 -21.27
CA GLU A 70 39.67 -6.78 -20.74
C GLU A 70 41.04 -7.46 -20.47
N PRO A 71 41.06 -8.51 -19.62
CA PRO A 71 42.30 -9.22 -19.31
C PRO A 71 42.96 -9.93 -20.50
N ASP A 72 42.23 -10.13 -21.60
CA ASP A 72 42.73 -10.73 -22.86
C ASP A 72 43.35 -9.69 -23.82
N GLY A 73 43.34 -8.42 -23.42
CA GLY A 73 43.93 -7.28 -24.13
C GLY A 73 42.97 -6.55 -25.07
N GLU A 74 41.71 -6.97 -25.19
CA GLU A 74 40.72 -6.25 -25.99
C GLU A 74 40.32 -4.93 -25.32
N ALA A 75 40.37 -3.84 -26.08
CA ALA A 75 39.96 -2.51 -25.64
C ALA A 75 38.70 -2.04 -26.37
N PHE A 76 37.72 -1.61 -25.57
CA PHE A 76 36.44 -1.07 -26.02
C PHE A 76 36.34 0.39 -25.62
N LEU A 77 35.69 1.21 -26.45
CA LEU A 77 35.54 2.65 -26.21
C LEU A 77 34.06 3.05 -26.08
N ALA A 78 33.81 4.24 -25.54
CA ALA A 78 32.51 4.90 -25.52
C ALA A 78 31.37 4.08 -24.88
N ALA A 79 30.23 3.90 -25.55
CA ALA A 79 29.08 3.23 -24.95
C ALA A 79 29.34 1.72 -24.78
N GLU A 80 30.05 1.11 -25.72
CA GLU A 80 30.46 -0.29 -25.62
C GLU A 80 31.28 -0.56 -24.35
N ALA A 81 32.23 0.32 -24.02
CA ALA A 81 33.02 0.22 -22.79
C ALA A 81 32.14 0.16 -21.52
N VAL A 82 31.08 0.97 -21.48
CA VAL A 82 30.13 0.99 -20.35
C VAL A 82 29.32 -0.31 -20.28
N TYR A 83 28.79 -0.81 -21.40
CA TYR A 83 27.98 -2.04 -21.37
C TYR A 83 28.81 -3.29 -21.10
N ARG A 84 30.00 -3.41 -21.68
CA ARG A 84 30.94 -4.52 -21.43
C ARG A 84 31.37 -4.55 -19.96
N SER A 85 31.77 -3.40 -19.41
CA SER A 85 32.14 -3.31 -17.98
C SER A 85 30.98 -3.69 -17.04
N LEU A 86 29.75 -3.27 -17.34
CA LEU A 86 28.56 -3.65 -16.56
C LEU A 86 28.18 -5.13 -16.75
N GLY A 87 28.58 -5.76 -17.85
CA GLY A 87 28.36 -7.18 -18.16
C GLY A 87 29.02 -8.15 -17.17
N TYR A 88 30.06 -7.71 -16.45
CA TYR A 88 30.72 -8.50 -15.39
C TYR A 88 29.78 -8.80 -14.20
N ARG A 89 28.66 -8.09 -14.09
CA ARG A 89 27.55 -8.45 -13.19
C ARG A 89 26.55 -9.35 -13.92
N SER A 90 26.31 -10.55 -13.39
CA SER A 90 25.38 -11.54 -13.97
C SER A 90 24.00 -10.97 -14.31
N SER A 91 23.42 -10.16 -13.43
CA SER A 91 22.11 -9.53 -13.63
C SER A 91 22.08 -8.44 -14.73
N ARG A 92 23.22 -8.14 -15.36
CA ARG A 92 23.37 -7.09 -16.38
C ARG A 92 24.08 -7.57 -17.64
N LYS A 93 24.35 -8.88 -17.77
CA LYS A 93 24.87 -9.49 -19.01
C LYS A 93 24.03 -9.17 -20.24
N TRP A 94 22.71 -9.02 -20.05
CA TRP A 94 21.80 -8.63 -21.11
C TRP A 94 22.15 -7.29 -21.76
N LEU A 95 22.80 -6.35 -21.06
CA LEU A 95 23.19 -5.06 -21.65
C LEU A 95 24.23 -5.22 -22.75
N ALA A 96 25.28 -6.01 -22.49
CA ALA A 96 26.29 -6.32 -23.50
C ALA A 96 25.68 -7.17 -24.63
N TRP A 97 24.83 -8.14 -24.29
CA TRP A 97 24.12 -8.94 -25.29
C TRP A 97 23.23 -8.08 -26.20
N SER A 98 22.49 -7.11 -25.64
CA SER A 98 21.65 -6.19 -26.40
C SER A 98 22.46 -5.28 -27.31
N TYR A 99 23.65 -4.85 -26.88
CA TYR A 99 24.57 -4.10 -27.72
C TYR A 99 24.97 -4.88 -28.97
N ASP A 100 25.21 -6.18 -28.83
CA ASP A 100 25.64 -7.04 -29.93
C ASP A 100 24.48 -7.51 -30.84
N HIS A 101 23.30 -7.79 -30.28
CA HIS A 101 22.26 -8.56 -30.97
C HIS A 101 20.96 -7.79 -31.27
N VAL A 102 20.68 -6.67 -30.59
CA VAL A 102 19.42 -5.93 -30.81
C VAL A 102 19.64 -4.88 -31.89
N PRO A 103 18.93 -4.98 -33.05
CA PRO A 103 19.08 -4.02 -34.13
C PRO A 103 18.85 -2.58 -33.66
N GLY A 104 19.77 -1.68 -34.01
CA GLY A 104 19.69 -0.26 -33.65
C GLY A 104 20.14 0.10 -32.22
N PHE A 105 20.29 -0.87 -31.30
CA PHE A 105 20.65 -0.59 -29.91
C PHE A 105 22.04 0.04 -29.78
N ALA A 106 23.04 -0.52 -30.48
CA ALA A 106 24.40 0.02 -30.49
C ALA A 106 24.44 1.45 -31.05
N ALA A 107 23.79 1.68 -32.20
CA ALA A 107 23.74 3.00 -32.84
C ALA A 107 23.09 4.06 -31.95
N ILE A 108 21.94 3.74 -31.33
CA ILE A 108 21.24 4.64 -30.40
C ILE A 108 22.13 4.92 -29.18
N SER A 109 22.74 3.88 -28.60
CA SER A 109 23.57 4.02 -27.41
C SER A 109 24.82 4.86 -27.65
N GLU A 110 25.51 4.65 -28.77
CA GLU A 110 26.67 5.45 -29.17
C GLU A 110 26.29 6.90 -29.47
N THR A 111 25.13 7.13 -30.08
CA THR A 111 24.62 8.49 -30.33
C THR A 111 24.31 9.20 -29.01
N ALA A 112 23.61 8.53 -28.10
CA ALA A 112 23.31 9.04 -26.77
C ALA A 112 24.59 9.32 -25.96
N TYR A 113 25.57 8.41 -26.01
CA TYR A 113 26.86 8.58 -25.35
C TYR A 113 27.59 9.81 -25.89
N LYS A 114 27.71 9.96 -27.22
CA LYS A 114 28.34 11.13 -27.85
C LYS A 114 27.66 12.43 -27.47
N PHE A 115 26.33 12.45 -27.41
CA PHE A 115 25.57 13.61 -26.97
C PHE A 115 25.91 14.00 -25.53
N ILE A 116 25.90 13.04 -24.60
CA ILE A 116 26.26 13.27 -23.18
C ILE A 116 27.74 13.68 -23.06
N ALA A 117 28.63 13.04 -23.80
CA ALA A 117 30.06 13.33 -23.78
C ALA A 117 30.39 14.75 -24.28
N ARG A 118 29.60 15.29 -25.22
CA ARG A 118 29.67 16.69 -25.66
C ARG A 118 29.04 17.67 -24.66
N HIS A 119 28.06 17.24 -23.88
CA HIS A 119 27.29 18.08 -22.95
C HIS A 119 27.45 17.64 -21.47
N ARG A 120 28.67 17.31 -21.04
CA ARG A 120 28.94 16.75 -19.70
C ARG A 120 28.44 17.65 -18.55
N GLY A 121 28.51 18.97 -18.70
CA GLY A 121 28.01 19.94 -17.72
C GLY A 121 26.48 19.89 -17.54
N LEU A 122 25.74 19.86 -18.65
CA LEU A 122 24.28 19.69 -18.63
C LEU A 122 23.89 18.31 -18.07
N GLY A 123 24.59 17.25 -18.49
CA GLY A 123 24.38 15.89 -17.97
C GLY A 123 24.62 15.79 -16.46
N SER A 124 25.62 16.50 -15.93
CA SER A 124 25.89 16.58 -14.50
C SER A 124 24.77 17.29 -13.75
N THR A 125 24.29 18.41 -14.29
CA THR A 125 23.17 19.17 -13.72
C THR A 125 21.90 18.34 -13.65
N PHE A 126 21.56 17.65 -14.74
CA PHE A 126 20.39 16.76 -14.79
C PHE A 126 20.53 15.56 -13.84
N THR A 127 21.72 14.96 -13.76
CA THR A 127 22.00 13.87 -12.82
C THR A 127 21.79 14.33 -11.38
N ARG A 128 22.31 15.50 -11.00
CA ARG A 128 22.10 16.09 -9.67
C ARG A 128 20.63 16.45 -9.43
N LEU A 129 19.92 16.93 -10.44
CA LEU A 129 18.50 17.28 -10.35
C LEU A 129 17.62 16.06 -10.05
N LEU A 130 17.91 14.90 -10.64
CA LEU A 130 17.09 13.69 -10.52
C LEU A 130 17.57 12.71 -9.43
N TRP A 131 18.89 12.50 -9.27
CA TRP A 131 19.45 11.58 -8.28
C TRP A 131 19.88 12.26 -6.98
N GLY A 132 20.21 13.55 -7.01
CA GLY A 132 20.76 14.29 -5.88
C GLY A 132 22.28 14.25 -5.81
N LYS A 133 22.83 14.49 -4.61
CA LYS A 133 24.29 14.51 -4.37
C LYS A 133 24.91 13.11 -4.40
N ASP A 134 24.14 12.11 -3.98
CA ASP A 134 24.53 10.71 -4.00
C ASP A 134 23.85 10.05 -5.21
N VAL A 135 24.61 9.39 -6.09
CA VAL A 135 24.05 8.70 -7.26
C VAL A 135 24.12 7.19 -7.16
N ARG A 136 24.57 6.67 -6.01
CA ARG A 136 24.74 5.24 -5.79
C ARG A 136 23.39 4.51 -5.81
N PRO A 137 23.35 3.20 -6.13
CA PRO A 137 22.12 2.43 -6.10
C PRO A 137 21.44 2.49 -4.73
N PRO A 138 20.12 2.73 -4.67
CA PRO A 138 19.42 2.85 -3.39
C PRO A 138 19.37 1.51 -2.65
N THR A 139 19.56 1.56 -1.33
CA THR A 139 19.33 0.46 -0.40
C THR A 139 18.12 0.77 0.50
N TYR A 140 17.47 -0.25 1.05
CA TYR A 140 16.15 -0.12 1.71
C TYR A 140 16.10 -0.80 3.09
N PHE A 141 17.19 -0.82 3.84
CA PHE A 141 17.21 -1.45 5.16
C PHE A 141 16.35 -0.70 6.18
N TRP A 142 16.44 0.63 6.18
CA TRP A 142 15.61 1.53 6.99
C TRP A 142 14.13 1.40 6.61
N ALA A 143 13.84 1.43 5.30
CA ALA A 143 12.47 1.28 4.81
C ALA A 143 11.87 -0.06 5.24
N ARG A 144 12.57 -1.18 5.02
CA ARG A 144 12.12 -2.51 5.49
C ARG A 144 11.84 -2.51 6.99
N ARG A 145 12.72 -1.87 7.78
CA ARG A 145 12.60 -1.83 9.24
C ARG A 145 11.35 -1.13 9.73
N TRP A 146 11.07 0.06 9.19
CA TRP A 146 9.93 0.87 9.61
C TRP A 146 8.62 0.43 8.96
N PHE A 147 8.68 -0.05 7.72
CA PHE A 147 7.54 -0.65 7.05
C PHE A 147 6.99 -1.85 7.84
N LEU A 148 7.84 -2.82 8.24
CA LEU A 148 7.38 -3.99 8.99
C LEU A 148 6.77 -3.62 10.35
N ARG A 149 7.29 -2.57 11.01
CA ARG A 149 6.71 -2.04 12.26
C ARG A 149 5.38 -1.35 12.04
N ALA A 150 5.28 -0.51 11.02
CA ALA A 150 4.04 0.17 10.67
C ALA A 150 2.96 -0.84 10.24
N LEU A 151 3.34 -1.91 9.55
CA LEU A 151 2.46 -3.03 9.22
C LEU A 151 2.02 -3.79 10.48
N GLY A 152 2.95 -4.09 11.41
CA GLY A 152 2.61 -4.66 12.71
C GLY A 152 1.66 -3.78 13.53
N LEU A 153 1.86 -2.47 13.52
CA LEU A 153 0.94 -1.51 14.15
C LEU A 153 -0.43 -1.51 13.47
N THR A 154 -0.48 -1.60 12.14
CA THR A 154 -1.73 -1.70 11.38
C THR A 154 -2.49 -2.97 11.75
N TYR A 155 -1.82 -4.12 11.81
CA TYR A 155 -2.43 -5.38 12.27
C TYR A 155 -2.93 -5.26 13.71
N LEU A 156 -2.11 -4.69 14.62
CA LEU A 156 -2.50 -4.49 16.02
C LEU A 156 -3.81 -3.71 16.12
N VAL A 157 -3.90 -2.59 15.40
CA VAL A 157 -5.12 -1.77 15.32
C VAL A 157 -6.28 -2.60 14.76
N ALA A 158 -6.08 -3.31 13.65
CA ALA A 158 -7.13 -4.07 12.99
C ALA A 158 -7.72 -5.17 13.89
N PHE A 159 -6.86 -5.96 14.56
CA PHE A 159 -7.27 -7.00 15.49
C PHE A 159 -7.92 -6.42 16.75
N ALA A 160 -7.31 -5.42 17.40
CA ALA A 160 -7.87 -4.81 18.61
C ALA A 160 -9.22 -4.14 18.33
N SER A 161 -9.33 -3.45 17.20
CA SER A 161 -10.56 -2.81 16.74
C SER A 161 -11.68 -3.82 16.49
N LEU A 162 -11.36 -4.98 15.89
CA LEU A 162 -12.34 -6.03 15.68
C LEU A 162 -12.71 -6.73 16.98
N TRP A 163 -11.75 -6.99 17.87
CA TRP A 163 -11.94 -7.75 19.09
C TRP A 163 -13.06 -7.17 19.96
N VAL A 164 -13.11 -5.85 20.13
CA VAL A 164 -14.15 -5.18 20.93
C VAL A 164 -15.55 -5.21 20.32
N GLN A 165 -15.70 -5.70 19.08
CA GLN A 165 -16.97 -5.78 18.35
C GLN A 165 -17.33 -7.22 17.95
N VAL A 166 -16.42 -8.19 18.06
CA VAL A 166 -16.55 -9.50 17.43
C VAL A 166 -17.79 -10.26 17.89
N ASP A 167 -18.12 -10.19 19.18
CA ASP A 167 -19.29 -10.87 19.76
C ASP A 167 -20.60 -10.33 19.20
N GLY A 168 -20.74 -9.01 19.14
CA GLY A 168 -21.93 -8.35 18.62
C GLY A 168 -22.07 -8.50 17.10
N LEU A 169 -20.97 -8.63 16.36
CA LEU A 169 -21.03 -8.74 14.90
C LEU A 169 -21.26 -10.18 14.44
N VAL A 170 -20.41 -11.13 14.87
CA VAL A 170 -20.36 -12.49 14.32
C VAL A 170 -20.33 -13.60 15.37
N GLY A 171 -20.31 -13.25 16.65
CA GLY A 171 -20.47 -14.22 17.74
C GLY A 171 -21.83 -14.93 17.66
N SER A 172 -22.00 -15.99 18.47
CA SER A 172 -23.23 -16.81 18.46
C SER A 172 -24.52 -16.03 18.72
N ASN A 173 -24.43 -14.91 19.46
CA ASN A 173 -25.53 -13.98 19.75
C ASN A 173 -25.45 -12.67 18.95
N GLY A 174 -24.53 -12.57 17.99
CA GLY A 174 -24.30 -11.39 17.17
C GLY A 174 -25.30 -11.22 16.03
N VAL A 175 -25.09 -10.19 15.22
CA VAL A 175 -25.93 -9.85 14.06
C VAL A 175 -25.85 -10.90 12.96
N SER A 176 -24.65 -11.43 12.67
CA SER A 176 -24.44 -12.49 11.68
C SER A 176 -23.64 -13.67 12.26
N PRO A 177 -24.30 -14.55 13.04
CA PRO A 177 -23.62 -15.61 13.79
C PRO A 177 -22.84 -16.57 12.89
N LEU A 178 -21.55 -16.75 13.18
CA LEU A 178 -20.65 -17.60 12.40
C LEU A 178 -21.02 -19.08 12.48
N ASN A 179 -21.47 -19.51 13.67
CA ASN A 179 -21.88 -20.89 13.96
C ASN A 179 -23.15 -21.30 13.17
N GLN A 180 -23.88 -20.36 12.59
CA GLN A 180 -24.99 -20.64 11.68
C GLN A 180 -24.56 -20.53 10.21
N PHE A 181 -23.66 -19.59 9.90
CA PHE A 181 -23.20 -19.33 8.54
C PHE A 181 -22.40 -20.49 7.95
N LEU A 182 -21.37 -20.99 8.64
CA LEU A 182 -20.50 -22.04 8.09
C LEU A 182 -21.25 -23.37 7.83
N PRO A 183 -22.10 -23.88 8.74
CA PRO A 183 -22.92 -25.05 8.45
C PRO A 183 -23.85 -24.84 7.25
N ALA A 184 -24.52 -23.70 7.14
CA ALA A 184 -25.42 -23.42 6.00
C ALA A 184 -24.67 -23.41 4.65
N VAL A 185 -23.44 -22.91 4.62
CA VAL A 185 -22.59 -22.97 3.41
C VAL A 185 -22.18 -24.43 3.11
N TYR A 186 -21.83 -25.20 4.14
CA TYR A 186 -21.46 -26.60 3.96
C TYR A 186 -22.63 -27.46 3.48
N GLU A 187 -23.85 -27.23 3.98
CA GLU A 187 -25.07 -27.91 3.52
C GLU A 187 -25.31 -27.67 2.02
N ARG A 188 -25.04 -26.45 1.53
CA ARG A 188 -25.26 -26.08 0.14
C ARG A 188 -24.15 -26.54 -0.81
N PHE A 189 -22.89 -26.49 -0.38
CA PHE A 189 -21.73 -26.67 -1.27
C PHE A 189 -20.87 -27.91 -0.93
N GLY A 190 -21.18 -28.62 0.15
CA GLY A 190 -20.43 -29.78 0.62
C GLY A 190 -18.94 -29.47 0.82
N ARG A 191 -18.07 -30.40 0.39
CA ARG A 191 -16.61 -30.27 0.52
C ARG A 191 -16.01 -29.06 -0.23
N SER A 192 -16.69 -28.53 -1.25
CA SER A 192 -16.20 -27.35 -1.95
C SER A 192 -16.25 -26.07 -1.09
N ALA A 193 -17.02 -26.08 0.01
CA ALA A 193 -17.08 -24.98 0.97
C ALA A 193 -15.70 -24.64 1.56
N TYR A 194 -14.82 -25.62 1.79
CA TYR A 194 -13.47 -25.39 2.33
C TYR A 194 -12.57 -24.59 1.37
N SER A 195 -12.70 -24.82 0.07
CA SER A 195 -11.97 -24.05 -0.95
C SER A 195 -12.57 -22.67 -1.20
N LEU A 196 -13.89 -22.53 -1.03
CA LEU A 196 -14.59 -21.25 -1.19
C LEU A 196 -14.32 -20.31 -0.01
N LEU A 197 -14.22 -20.87 1.20
CA LEU A 197 -14.01 -20.14 2.45
C LEU A 197 -12.79 -20.70 3.18
N PRO A 198 -11.55 -20.34 2.78
CA PRO A 198 -10.34 -20.81 3.45
C PRO A 198 -10.15 -20.13 4.82
N THR A 199 -10.78 -20.68 5.86
CA THR A 199 -10.75 -20.14 7.24
C THR A 199 -10.41 -21.22 8.27
N LEU A 200 -9.69 -20.83 9.33
CA LEU A 200 -9.49 -21.69 10.50
C LEU A 200 -10.80 -21.95 11.27
N CYS A 201 -11.84 -21.14 11.06
CA CYS A 201 -13.11 -21.26 11.78
C CYS A 201 -13.94 -22.51 11.41
N TRP A 202 -13.48 -23.30 10.44
CA TRP A 202 -14.01 -24.65 10.20
C TRP A 202 -13.64 -25.64 11.32
N LEU A 203 -12.54 -25.37 12.04
CA LEU A 203 -12.10 -26.21 13.17
C LEU A 203 -12.96 -25.95 14.41
N ASP A 204 -13.22 -24.67 14.69
CA ASP A 204 -14.10 -24.22 15.76
C ASP A 204 -14.73 -22.87 15.37
N SER A 205 -16.05 -22.75 15.55
CA SER A 205 -16.83 -21.54 15.28
C SER A 205 -17.36 -20.86 16.56
N SER A 206 -16.83 -21.27 17.73
CA SER A 206 -17.17 -20.70 19.03
C SER A 206 -16.67 -19.26 19.21
N ASN A 207 -17.32 -18.52 20.12
CA ASN A 207 -16.86 -17.19 20.51
C ASN A 207 -15.44 -17.23 21.12
N GLY A 208 -15.12 -18.30 21.86
CA GLY A 208 -13.77 -18.50 22.42
C GLY A 208 -12.71 -18.55 21.33
N PHE A 209 -12.97 -19.26 20.23
CA PHE A 209 -12.05 -19.32 19.10
C PHE A 209 -11.92 -17.97 18.37
N LEU A 210 -13.02 -17.22 18.23
CA LEU A 210 -12.97 -15.85 17.67
C LEU A 210 -12.09 -14.92 18.52
N HIS A 211 -12.21 -14.99 19.84
CA HIS A 211 -11.32 -14.26 20.75
C HIS A 211 -9.88 -14.74 20.69
N PHE A 212 -9.64 -16.05 20.53
CA PHE A 212 -8.29 -16.59 20.33
C PHE A 212 -7.64 -16.02 19.07
N LEU A 213 -8.36 -15.97 17.95
CA LEU A 213 -7.85 -15.36 16.71
C LEU A 213 -7.58 -13.85 16.88
N CYS A 214 -8.48 -13.13 17.55
CA CYS A 214 -8.29 -11.69 17.80
C CYS A 214 -7.09 -11.42 18.74
N GLY A 215 -7.05 -12.09 19.89
CA GLY A 215 -6.02 -11.91 20.89
C GLY A 215 -4.66 -12.43 20.47
N GLY A 216 -4.62 -13.60 19.81
CA GLY A 216 -3.40 -14.10 19.19
C GLY A 216 -2.91 -13.14 18.11
N GLY A 217 -3.80 -12.58 17.28
CA GLY A 217 -3.47 -11.54 16.32
C GLY A 217 -2.83 -10.30 16.96
N VAL A 218 -3.37 -9.81 18.08
CA VAL A 218 -2.79 -8.70 18.87
C VAL A 218 -1.37 -9.04 19.35
N VAL A 219 -1.17 -10.21 19.96
CA VAL A 219 0.14 -10.64 20.47
C VAL A 219 1.17 -10.78 19.34
N LEU A 220 0.80 -11.45 18.25
CA LEU A 220 1.67 -11.63 17.08
C LEU A 220 2.03 -10.27 16.44
N SER A 221 1.11 -9.32 16.43
CA SER A 221 1.34 -7.96 15.93
C SER A 221 2.37 -7.21 16.78
N LEU A 222 2.27 -7.32 18.11
CA LEU A 222 3.27 -6.75 19.03
C LEU A 222 4.66 -7.35 18.80
N LEU A 223 4.74 -8.68 18.64
CA LEU A 223 6.01 -9.36 18.34
C LEU A 223 6.61 -8.90 16.99
N LEU A 224 5.77 -8.64 15.98
CA LEU A 224 6.22 -8.10 14.69
C LEU A 224 6.77 -6.68 14.83
N ILE A 225 6.15 -5.82 15.65
CA ILE A 225 6.65 -4.46 15.96
C ILE A 225 8.02 -4.54 16.65
N LEU A 226 8.21 -5.53 17.53
CA LEU A 226 9.49 -5.80 18.19
C LEU A 226 10.54 -6.40 17.22
N GLY A 227 10.12 -6.89 16.06
CA GLY A 227 10.99 -7.46 15.03
C GLY A 227 11.38 -8.91 15.30
N ILE A 228 10.59 -9.64 16.09
CA ILE A 228 10.80 -11.05 16.41
C ILE A 228 10.20 -11.91 15.28
N ALA A 229 10.95 -12.87 14.74
CA ALA A 229 10.50 -13.84 13.73
C ALA A 229 9.58 -13.29 12.61
N PRO A 230 9.90 -12.15 11.96
CA PRO A 230 8.92 -11.34 11.22
C PRO A 230 8.26 -12.09 10.05
N ALA A 231 9.00 -12.90 9.27
CA ALA A 231 8.41 -13.64 8.16
C ALA A 231 7.41 -14.70 8.63
N LEU A 232 7.73 -15.44 9.70
CA LEU A 232 6.83 -16.44 10.28
C LEU A 232 5.58 -15.78 10.87
N LEU A 233 5.77 -14.67 11.61
CA LEU A 233 4.64 -13.92 12.16
C LEU A 233 3.71 -13.40 11.07
N LEU A 234 4.24 -12.91 9.94
CA LEU A 234 3.43 -12.45 8.81
C LEU A 234 2.58 -13.58 8.20
N VAL A 235 3.11 -14.81 8.10
CA VAL A 235 2.33 -15.98 7.66
C VAL A 235 1.16 -16.22 8.62
N VAL A 236 1.41 -16.25 9.93
CA VAL A 236 0.37 -16.54 10.93
C VAL A 236 -0.65 -15.39 11.01
N LEU A 237 -0.20 -14.14 11.00
CA LEU A 237 -1.05 -12.94 10.98
C LEU A 237 -1.96 -12.94 9.74
N PHE A 238 -1.42 -13.31 8.57
CA PHE A 238 -2.20 -13.44 7.34
C PHE A 238 -3.32 -14.49 7.50
N VAL A 239 -2.99 -15.70 8.00
CA VAL A 239 -3.99 -16.77 8.18
C VAL A 239 -5.06 -16.38 9.21
N PHE A 240 -4.66 -15.76 10.32
CA PHE A 240 -5.58 -15.29 11.36
C PHE A 240 -6.53 -14.22 10.82
N TYR A 241 -5.98 -13.22 10.14
CA TYR A 241 -6.79 -12.14 9.58
C TYR A 241 -7.68 -12.65 8.45
N LEU A 242 -7.19 -13.53 7.57
CA LEU A 242 -8.00 -14.15 6.51
C LEU A 242 -9.21 -14.88 7.12
N SER A 243 -8.97 -15.66 8.16
CA SER A 243 -10.02 -16.41 8.87
C SER A 243 -11.09 -15.49 9.44
N LEU A 244 -10.70 -14.39 10.09
CA LEU A 244 -11.61 -13.38 10.63
C LEU A 244 -12.34 -12.60 9.54
N THR A 245 -11.69 -12.31 8.42
CA THR A 245 -12.33 -11.59 7.30
C THR A 245 -13.37 -12.43 6.56
N ILE A 246 -13.21 -13.76 6.55
CA ILE A 246 -14.22 -14.70 6.08
C ILE A 246 -15.34 -14.82 7.10
N ALA A 247 -15.01 -14.99 8.38
CA ALA A 247 -15.98 -15.08 9.46
C ALA A 247 -16.88 -13.83 9.56
N GLY A 248 -16.26 -12.67 9.34
CA GLY A 248 -16.85 -11.35 9.34
C GLY A 248 -17.96 -11.08 8.33
N GLN A 249 -17.99 -11.85 7.24
CA GLN A 249 -18.94 -11.68 6.14
C GLN A 249 -19.02 -10.21 5.69
N THR A 250 -20.23 -9.61 5.67
CA THR A 250 -20.42 -8.20 5.29
C THR A 250 -19.65 -7.23 6.19
N PHE A 251 -19.45 -7.54 7.47
CA PHE A 251 -18.74 -6.64 8.38
C PHE A 251 -17.21 -6.61 8.16
N LEU A 252 -16.65 -7.47 7.30
CA LEU A 252 -15.24 -7.48 6.90
C LEU A 252 -15.04 -7.51 5.37
N SER A 253 -16.02 -7.00 4.61
CA SER A 253 -15.96 -6.90 3.14
C SER A 253 -15.39 -5.56 2.64
N PHE A 254 -14.62 -4.85 3.46
CA PHE A 254 -14.10 -3.52 3.13
C PHE A 254 -12.74 -3.56 2.39
N GLN A 255 -12.45 -2.54 1.58
CA GLN A 255 -11.23 -2.50 0.75
C GLN A 255 -9.93 -2.46 1.57
N TRP A 256 -9.94 -1.91 2.78
CA TRP A 256 -8.76 -1.91 3.64
C TRP A 256 -8.49 -3.27 4.29
N ASP A 257 -9.52 -4.11 4.49
CA ASP A 257 -9.34 -5.48 4.99
C ASP A 257 -8.60 -6.34 3.95
N ILE A 258 -9.01 -6.25 2.68
CA ILE A 258 -8.35 -6.97 1.57
C ILE A 258 -6.96 -6.38 1.25
N LEU A 259 -6.78 -5.06 1.40
CA LEU A 259 -5.46 -4.43 1.26
C LEU A 259 -4.48 -4.89 2.36
N LEU A 260 -4.95 -5.07 3.59
CA LEU A 260 -4.12 -5.59 4.68
C LEU A 260 -3.71 -7.04 4.44
N LEU A 261 -4.61 -7.88 3.91
CA LEU A 261 -4.29 -9.25 3.52
C LEU A 261 -3.25 -9.31 2.40
N GLU A 262 -3.46 -8.55 1.32
CA GLU A 262 -2.51 -8.50 0.20
C GLU A 262 -1.15 -7.93 0.66
N THR A 263 -1.14 -6.85 1.44
CA THR A 263 0.10 -6.27 1.99
C THR A 263 0.83 -7.25 2.91
N GLY A 264 0.11 -7.93 3.80
CA GLY A 264 0.66 -8.93 4.70
C GLY A 264 1.29 -10.10 3.99
N PHE A 265 0.57 -10.68 3.02
CA PHE A 265 1.05 -11.77 2.19
C PHE A 265 2.31 -11.38 1.41
N LEU A 266 2.30 -10.25 0.71
CA LEU A 266 3.46 -9.80 -0.06
C LEU A 266 4.67 -9.48 0.84
N SER A 267 4.43 -9.04 2.08
CA SER A 267 5.49 -8.74 3.05
C SER A 267 6.28 -9.96 3.51
N ILE A 268 5.72 -11.17 3.40
CA ILE A 268 6.43 -12.44 3.69
C ILE A 268 7.71 -12.56 2.84
N PHE A 269 7.69 -12.01 1.61
CA PHE A 269 8.81 -12.04 0.67
C PHE A 269 9.81 -10.89 0.86
N LEU A 270 9.47 -9.89 1.69
CA LEU A 270 10.35 -8.78 2.06
C LEU A 270 11.01 -9.03 3.43
N ALA A 271 10.29 -9.67 4.35
CA ALA A 271 10.73 -9.92 5.71
C ALA A 271 11.88 -10.95 5.79
N PRO A 272 12.85 -10.77 6.70
CA PRO A 272 13.90 -11.76 6.90
C PRO A 272 13.34 -13.02 7.57
N TRP A 273 13.64 -14.19 7.02
CA TRP A 273 13.27 -15.49 7.56
C TRP A 273 14.21 -15.94 8.70
N ARG A 274 14.31 -15.10 9.74
CA ARG A 274 15.17 -15.34 10.90
C ARG A 274 14.38 -15.08 12.17
N LEU A 275 14.61 -15.86 13.23
CA LEU A 275 13.93 -15.68 14.52
C LEU A 275 14.31 -14.35 15.19
N TRP A 276 15.58 -13.95 15.09
CA TRP A 276 16.09 -12.79 15.80
C TRP A 276 16.98 -11.90 14.90
N PRO A 277 16.37 -11.19 13.92
CA PRO A 277 17.10 -10.31 13.00
C PRO A 277 17.62 -9.06 13.72
N ARG A 278 18.93 -9.02 14.00
CA ARG A 278 19.59 -7.89 14.69
C ARG A 278 19.42 -6.56 13.97
N GLU A 279 19.27 -6.59 12.65
CA GLU A 279 19.02 -5.43 11.80
C GLU A 279 17.62 -4.83 11.98
N LEU A 280 16.68 -5.55 12.58
CA LEU A 280 15.36 -5.04 12.87
C LEU A 280 15.24 -4.54 14.31
N MET A 281 16.09 -4.95 15.24
CA MET A 281 16.03 -4.49 16.62
C MET A 281 16.41 -3.02 16.80
N TRP A 282 15.73 -2.38 17.74
CA TRP A 282 16.03 -1.01 18.16
C TRP A 282 17.28 -1.00 19.03
N ARG A 283 18.42 -0.54 18.51
CA ARG A 283 19.56 -0.10 19.32
C ARG A 283 19.96 1.32 18.89
N PRO A 284 19.93 2.32 19.79
CA PRO A 284 20.48 3.64 19.51
C PRO A 284 21.94 3.49 19.06
N GLY A 285 22.32 4.11 17.94
CA GLY A 285 23.70 4.09 17.44
C GLY A 285 24.17 2.84 16.68
N SER A 286 23.33 1.83 16.45
CA SER A 286 23.76 0.66 15.68
C SER A 286 23.88 0.98 14.18
N ALA A 287 25.11 0.99 13.65
CA ALA A 287 25.35 0.92 12.21
C ALA A 287 24.63 -0.30 11.62
N THR A 288 24.16 -0.21 10.37
CA THR A 288 23.66 -1.36 9.60
C THR A 288 24.69 -2.49 9.72
N PRO A 289 24.34 -3.65 10.33
CA PRO A 289 25.28 -4.73 10.48
C PRO A 289 25.80 -5.15 9.10
N ALA A 290 27.11 -5.35 8.96
CA ALA A 290 27.71 -5.93 7.75
C ALA A 290 27.11 -7.31 7.39
N THR A 291 26.36 -7.92 8.32
CA THR A 291 25.74 -9.25 8.26
C THR A 291 24.21 -9.24 8.01
N GLY A 292 23.61 -8.08 7.72
CA GLY A 292 22.17 -7.98 7.44
C GLY A 292 21.76 -8.72 6.17
N SER A 293 20.68 -9.53 6.23
CA SER A 293 20.14 -10.16 5.01
C SER A 293 19.72 -9.07 4.02
N PRO A 294 20.18 -9.13 2.75
CA PRO A 294 19.86 -8.13 1.75
C PRO A 294 18.36 -8.11 1.47
N VAL A 295 17.86 -6.92 1.14
CA VAL A 295 16.44 -6.75 0.83
C VAL A 295 16.10 -7.45 -0.48
N SER A 296 15.14 -8.37 -0.44
CA SER A 296 14.60 -9.07 -1.61
C SER A 296 14.08 -8.05 -2.63
N ARG A 297 14.73 -7.97 -3.79
CA ARG A 297 14.31 -7.05 -4.86
C ARG A 297 12.94 -7.41 -5.44
N PRO A 298 12.61 -8.70 -5.68
CA PRO A 298 11.27 -9.07 -6.13
C PRO A 298 10.20 -8.77 -5.06
N GLY A 299 10.49 -9.01 -3.78
CA GLY A 299 9.57 -8.67 -2.68
C GLY A 299 9.31 -7.16 -2.57
N LEU A 300 10.36 -6.34 -2.71
CA LEU A 300 10.23 -4.89 -2.77
C LEU A 300 9.46 -4.42 -4.01
N PHE A 301 9.67 -5.08 -5.16
CA PHE A 301 8.93 -4.81 -6.39
C PHE A 301 7.43 -5.08 -6.19
N LEU A 302 7.06 -6.23 -5.63
CA LEU A 302 5.67 -6.60 -5.36
C LEU A 302 4.94 -5.54 -4.52
N LEU A 303 5.56 -5.07 -3.42
CA LEU A 303 4.96 -4.06 -2.54
C LEU A 303 4.91 -2.67 -3.16
N LYS A 304 5.93 -2.26 -3.93
CA LYS A 304 5.89 -1.00 -4.70
C LYS A 304 4.85 -1.03 -5.80
N PHE A 305 4.69 -2.19 -6.44
CA PHE A 305 3.69 -2.41 -7.45
C PHE A 305 2.28 -2.44 -6.85
N LEU A 306 2.09 -2.99 -5.64
CA LEU A 306 0.85 -2.85 -4.88
C LEU A 306 0.52 -1.38 -4.61
N LEU A 307 1.47 -0.58 -4.12
CA LEU A 307 1.26 0.86 -3.91
C LEU A 307 0.91 1.59 -5.21
N PHE A 308 1.61 1.27 -6.30
CA PHE A 308 1.31 1.78 -7.64
C PHE A 308 -0.12 1.43 -8.05
N LYS A 309 -0.49 0.15 -7.98
CA LYS A 309 -1.81 -0.37 -8.33
C LYS A 309 -2.91 0.29 -7.51
N LEU A 310 -2.77 0.31 -6.18
CA LEU A 310 -3.73 0.93 -5.26
C LEU A 310 -4.00 2.39 -5.64
N THR A 311 -2.92 3.16 -5.81
CA THR A 311 -3.01 4.60 -6.02
C THR A 311 -3.57 4.91 -7.42
N LEU A 312 -3.03 4.25 -8.45
CA LEU A 312 -3.47 4.43 -9.83
C LEU A 312 -4.93 4.03 -10.03
N MET A 313 -5.32 2.82 -9.57
CA MET A 313 -6.69 2.35 -9.74
C MET A 313 -7.67 3.26 -8.99
N SER A 314 -7.34 3.72 -7.78
CA SER A 314 -8.21 4.63 -7.02
C SER A 314 -8.48 5.96 -7.73
N GLY A 315 -7.52 6.47 -8.52
CA GLY A 315 -7.71 7.66 -9.35
C GLY A 315 -8.43 7.40 -10.67
N VAL A 316 -8.04 6.35 -11.41
CA VAL A 316 -8.60 6.05 -12.73
C VAL A 316 -10.08 5.73 -12.65
N VAL A 317 -10.49 4.91 -11.68
CA VAL A 317 -11.90 4.52 -11.52
C VAL A 317 -12.83 5.69 -11.20
N LYS A 318 -12.30 6.81 -10.68
CA LYS A 318 -13.08 8.04 -10.49
C LYS A 318 -13.48 8.63 -11.83
N LEU A 319 -12.53 8.71 -12.78
CA LEU A 319 -12.76 9.23 -14.13
C LEU A 319 -13.54 8.26 -15.03
N THR A 320 -13.43 6.96 -14.80
CA THR A 320 -14.13 5.92 -15.60
C THR A 320 -15.43 5.43 -14.95
N SER A 321 -15.84 6.00 -13.81
CA SER A 321 -17.07 5.63 -13.10
C SER A 321 -18.35 6.00 -13.84
N GLY A 322 -18.28 7.00 -14.73
CA GLY A 322 -19.45 7.66 -15.32
C GLY A 322 -20.04 8.79 -14.45
N ASP A 323 -19.41 9.13 -13.32
CA ASP A 323 -19.84 10.26 -12.49
C ASP A 323 -19.14 11.56 -12.90
N ASP A 324 -19.93 12.50 -13.42
CA ASP A 324 -19.47 13.80 -13.91
C ASP A 324 -18.81 14.66 -12.84
N CYS A 325 -19.06 14.42 -11.54
CA CYS A 325 -18.46 15.19 -10.45
C CYS A 325 -16.93 15.13 -10.45
N TRP A 326 -16.33 14.06 -10.96
CA TRP A 326 -14.87 13.94 -11.03
C TRP A 326 -14.29 14.75 -12.19
N TRP A 327 -14.93 14.74 -13.35
CA TRP A 327 -14.50 15.53 -14.51
C TRP A 327 -14.75 17.03 -14.31
N ASN A 328 -15.84 17.38 -13.62
CA ASN A 328 -16.19 18.76 -13.28
C ASN A 328 -15.48 19.28 -12.01
N LEU A 329 -14.69 18.44 -11.33
CA LEU A 329 -13.96 18.77 -10.10
C LEU A 329 -14.84 19.13 -8.87
N THR A 330 -16.14 18.83 -8.90
CA THR A 330 -17.12 19.14 -7.84
C THR A 330 -17.29 18.05 -6.80
N ALA A 331 -16.53 16.94 -6.89
CA ALA A 331 -16.67 15.80 -5.97
C ALA A 331 -16.59 16.17 -4.48
N LEU A 332 -15.70 17.11 -4.11
CA LEU A 332 -15.54 17.57 -2.72
C LEU A 332 -16.62 18.57 -2.26
N ASP A 333 -17.53 19.02 -3.13
CA ASP A 333 -18.73 19.76 -2.70
C ASP A 333 -19.71 18.87 -1.95
N TYR A 334 -19.62 17.56 -2.18
CA TYR A 334 -20.51 16.56 -1.58
C TYR A 334 -19.76 15.72 -0.55
N HIS A 335 -18.57 15.23 -0.89
CA HIS A 335 -17.90 14.17 -0.15
C HIS A 335 -17.60 14.51 1.32
N TYR A 336 -17.30 15.76 1.65
CA TYR A 336 -16.97 16.13 3.04
C TYR A 336 -18.08 15.79 4.03
N TRP A 337 -19.34 15.93 3.62
CA TRP A 337 -20.49 15.66 4.48
C TRP A 337 -21.18 14.34 4.13
N SER A 338 -21.08 13.84 2.90
CA SER A 338 -21.72 12.61 2.46
C SER A 338 -20.90 11.33 2.69
N GLN A 339 -19.59 11.45 2.97
CA GLN A 339 -18.70 10.32 3.30
C GLN A 339 -19.18 9.49 4.51
N PRO A 340 -18.79 8.21 4.65
CA PRO A 340 -19.32 7.33 5.68
C PRO A 340 -19.27 7.88 7.11
N LEU A 341 -18.07 8.23 7.59
CA LEU A 341 -17.86 8.78 8.93
C LEU A 341 -16.98 10.04 8.86
N PRO A 342 -17.57 11.22 8.69
CA PRO A 342 -16.83 12.47 8.66
C PRO A 342 -16.25 12.80 10.03
N THR A 343 -15.13 13.54 10.04
CA THR A 343 -14.60 14.15 11.27
C THR A 343 -15.15 15.55 11.45
N VAL A 344 -14.92 16.15 12.63
CA VAL A 344 -15.22 17.56 12.87
C VAL A 344 -14.54 18.49 11.84
N PHE A 345 -13.35 18.12 11.34
CA PHE A 345 -12.64 18.91 10.34
C PHE A 345 -13.30 18.84 8.97
N ALA A 346 -14.08 17.79 8.68
CA ALA A 346 -14.88 17.73 7.45
C ALA A 346 -15.92 18.84 7.40
N TRP A 347 -16.54 19.17 8.55
CA TRP A 347 -17.50 20.27 8.64
C TRP A 347 -16.83 21.60 8.30
N TRP A 348 -15.60 21.83 8.77
CA TRP A 348 -14.84 23.03 8.43
C TRP A 348 -14.37 23.04 6.97
N ALA A 349 -13.91 21.90 6.45
CA ALA A 349 -13.47 21.76 5.07
C ALA A 349 -14.63 22.00 4.08
N ASP A 350 -15.85 21.58 4.44
CA ASP A 350 -17.07 21.87 3.68
C ASP A 350 -17.37 23.37 3.56
N LYS A 351 -16.93 24.20 4.52
CA LYS A 351 -17.11 25.67 4.45
C LYS A 351 -16.02 26.39 3.67
N SER A 352 -15.03 25.67 3.14
CA SER A 352 -14.01 26.27 2.29
C SER A 352 -14.60 26.80 0.98
N PRO A 353 -13.98 27.81 0.34
CA PRO A 353 -14.42 28.31 -0.95
C PRO A 353 -14.39 27.22 -2.04
N GLU A 354 -15.30 27.32 -3.01
CA GLU A 354 -15.44 26.35 -4.11
C GLU A 354 -14.13 26.11 -4.88
N TRP A 355 -13.38 27.17 -5.19
CA TRP A 355 -12.09 27.04 -5.89
C TRP A 355 -11.10 26.13 -5.16
N PHE A 356 -11.12 26.14 -3.82
CA PHE A 356 -10.23 25.32 -3.00
C PHE A 356 -10.64 23.85 -3.03
N LYS A 357 -11.94 23.57 -3.07
CA LYS A 357 -12.49 22.22 -3.23
C LYS A 357 -12.15 21.66 -4.61
N HIS A 358 -12.36 22.44 -5.67
CA HIS A 358 -12.02 22.06 -7.05
C HIS A 358 -10.52 21.80 -7.20
N PHE A 359 -9.69 22.69 -6.64
CA PHE A 359 -8.25 22.49 -6.60
C PHE A 359 -7.87 21.19 -5.85
N SER A 360 -8.54 20.91 -4.73
CA SER A 360 -8.29 19.71 -3.93
C SER A 360 -8.67 18.42 -4.68
N VAL A 361 -9.75 18.43 -5.49
CA VAL A 361 -10.11 17.32 -6.38
C VAL A 361 -9.03 17.13 -7.46
N ALA A 362 -8.63 18.22 -8.14
CA ALA A 362 -7.58 18.16 -9.16
C ALA A 362 -6.26 17.65 -8.59
N PHE A 363 -5.86 18.13 -7.41
CA PHE A 363 -4.68 17.67 -6.69
C PHE A 363 -4.76 16.17 -6.36
N CYS A 364 -5.90 15.72 -5.82
CA CYS A 364 -6.15 14.30 -5.55
C CYS A 364 -5.97 13.45 -6.81
N LEU A 365 -6.57 13.85 -7.94
CA LEU A 365 -6.45 13.14 -9.21
C LEU A 365 -5.01 13.11 -9.74
N VAL A 366 -4.27 14.21 -9.64
CA VAL A 366 -2.84 14.25 -10.04
C VAL A 366 -2.01 13.30 -9.18
N VAL A 367 -2.21 13.30 -7.87
CA VAL A 367 -1.49 12.41 -6.94
C VAL A 367 -1.88 10.95 -7.14
N GLU A 368 -3.13 10.68 -7.53
CA GLU A 368 -3.58 9.32 -7.74
C GLU A 368 -3.23 8.76 -9.12
N ILE A 369 -3.20 9.58 -10.17
CA ILE A 369 -3.03 9.10 -11.55
C ILE A 369 -1.59 9.30 -12.05
N ILE A 370 -1.00 10.49 -11.84
CA ILE A 370 0.30 10.85 -12.43
C ILE A 370 1.45 10.48 -11.48
N VAL A 371 1.31 10.80 -10.19
CA VAL A 371 2.38 10.60 -9.22
C VAL A 371 2.85 9.15 -9.05
N PRO A 372 2.01 8.10 -9.18
CA PRO A 372 2.46 6.72 -9.02
C PRO A 372 3.54 6.30 -10.02
N PHE A 373 3.58 6.88 -11.22
CA PHE A 373 4.64 6.59 -12.20
C PHE A 373 6.04 6.97 -11.68
N PHE A 374 6.12 7.95 -10.78
CA PHE A 374 7.38 8.35 -10.16
C PHE A 374 7.86 7.39 -9.06
N ILE A 375 7.10 6.36 -8.68
CA ILE A 375 7.56 5.26 -7.78
C ILE A 375 8.82 4.58 -8.35
N TRP A 376 8.88 4.46 -9.68
CA TRP A 376 9.98 3.82 -10.41
C TRP A 376 11.05 4.80 -10.88
N ALA A 377 10.85 6.09 -10.65
CA ALA A 377 11.76 7.15 -11.08
C ALA A 377 13.05 7.22 -10.20
N PRO A 378 14.04 8.04 -10.61
CA PRO A 378 15.22 8.33 -9.79
C PRO A 378 14.86 8.89 -8.41
N ARG A 379 15.87 8.96 -7.53
CA ARG A 379 15.69 9.25 -6.11
C ARG A 379 14.81 10.46 -5.82
N ARG A 380 15.07 11.63 -6.42
CA ARG A 380 14.34 12.86 -6.07
C ARG A 380 12.86 12.82 -6.48
N PRO A 381 12.50 12.53 -7.75
CA PRO A 381 11.09 12.36 -8.12
C PRO A 381 10.38 11.30 -7.27
N ARG A 382 11.05 10.17 -6.97
CA ARG A 382 10.47 9.12 -6.13
C ARG A 382 10.16 9.59 -4.71
N LEU A 383 11.03 10.41 -4.11
CA LEU A 383 10.80 10.97 -2.78
C LEU A 383 9.72 12.05 -2.78
N ILE A 384 9.66 12.87 -3.83
CA ILE A 384 8.56 13.83 -4.04
C ILE A 384 7.23 13.06 -4.12
N ALA A 385 7.19 11.97 -4.88
CA ALA A 385 6.02 11.11 -4.97
C ALA A 385 5.61 10.54 -3.62
N ALA A 386 6.56 10.04 -2.83
CA ALA A 386 6.31 9.57 -1.47
C ALA A 386 5.73 10.68 -0.58
N GLY A 387 6.30 11.89 -0.64
CA GLY A 387 5.82 13.03 0.13
C GLY A 387 4.40 13.46 -0.25
N LEU A 388 4.10 13.54 -1.55
CA LEU A 388 2.77 13.89 -2.05
C LEU A 388 1.71 12.84 -1.68
N MET A 389 2.03 11.55 -1.82
CA MET A 389 1.13 10.47 -1.43
C MET A 389 0.89 10.47 0.09
N ILE A 390 1.92 10.63 0.92
CA ILE A 390 1.78 10.72 2.38
C ILE A 390 0.94 11.95 2.77
N PHE A 391 1.21 13.10 2.17
CA PHE A 391 0.44 14.32 2.41
C PHE A 391 -1.05 14.12 2.09
N LEU A 392 -1.36 13.53 0.93
CA LEU A 392 -2.73 13.21 0.56
C LEU A 392 -3.40 12.29 1.61
N GLN A 393 -2.71 11.22 2.05
CA GLN A 393 -3.26 10.32 3.07
C GLN A 393 -3.51 11.00 4.42
N ILE A 394 -2.66 11.95 4.82
CA ILE A 394 -2.84 12.72 6.06
C ILE A 394 -4.07 13.62 5.94
N VAL A 395 -4.22 14.36 4.85
CA VAL A 395 -5.38 15.25 4.65
C VAL A 395 -6.68 14.44 4.63
N ILE A 396 -6.70 13.30 3.93
CA ILE A 396 -7.85 12.38 3.92
C ILE A 396 -8.17 11.89 5.34
N ALA A 397 -7.17 11.48 6.12
CA ALA A 397 -7.35 11.02 7.51
C ALA A 397 -7.86 12.12 8.44
N VAL A 398 -7.46 13.37 8.21
CA VAL A 398 -7.94 14.53 9.00
C VAL A 398 -9.41 14.79 8.74
N THR A 399 -9.88 14.66 7.49
CA THR A 399 -11.26 14.98 7.12
C THR A 399 -12.23 13.79 7.19
N GLY A 400 -11.75 12.56 7.32
CA GLY A 400 -12.61 11.37 7.31
C GLY A 400 -12.02 10.20 8.07
N ASN A 401 -12.87 9.42 8.73
CA ASN A 401 -12.45 8.26 9.52
C ASN A 401 -12.33 7.00 8.66
N TYR A 402 -11.21 6.80 7.96
CA TYR A 402 -10.95 5.61 7.14
C TYR A 402 -10.18 4.50 7.88
N CYS A 403 -10.44 4.36 9.18
CA CYS A 403 -9.90 3.25 9.98
C CYS A 403 -8.36 3.22 9.94
N PHE A 404 -7.77 2.07 9.60
CA PHE A 404 -6.33 1.89 9.42
C PHE A 404 -5.86 2.03 7.97
N PHE A 405 -6.74 2.39 7.02
CA PHE A 405 -6.41 2.50 5.59
C PHE A 405 -5.29 3.52 5.33
N ASN A 406 -5.44 4.75 5.83
CA ASN A 406 -4.44 5.80 5.61
C ASN A 406 -3.09 5.42 6.23
N LEU A 407 -3.10 4.80 7.42
CA LEU A 407 -1.89 4.31 8.08
C LEU A 407 -1.18 3.24 7.23
N LEU A 408 -1.93 2.30 6.66
CA LEU A 408 -1.39 1.24 5.81
C LEU A 408 -0.81 1.79 4.50
N THR A 409 -1.50 2.74 3.85
CA THR A 409 -0.99 3.38 2.63
C THR A 409 0.26 4.22 2.92
N ILE A 410 0.31 4.93 4.06
CA ILE A 410 1.53 5.63 4.51
C ILE A 410 2.67 4.65 4.77
N ALA A 411 2.38 3.50 5.40
CA ALA A 411 3.38 2.45 5.61
C ALA A 411 3.98 1.98 4.27
N LEU A 412 3.15 1.71 3.26
CA LEU A 412 3.62 1.36 1.91
C LEU A 412 4.50 2.45 1.30
N CYS A 413 4.18 3.74 1.52
CA CYS A 413 5.00 4.86 1.03
C CYS A 413 6.42 4.88 1.63
N LEU A 414 6.64 4.32 2.83
CA LEU A 414 7.98 4.21 3.43
C LEU A 414 8.94 3.40 2.57
N LEU A 415 8.44 2.46 1.74
CA LEU A 415 9.23 1.64 0.82
C LEU A 415 9.84 2.45 -0.34
N LEU A 416 9.46 3.72 -0.50
CA LEU A 416 10.02 4.63 -1.49
C LEU A 416 11.25 5.39 -0.97
N ILE A 417 11.46 5.42 0.34
CA ILE A 417 12.55 6.13 1.01
C ILE A 417 13.77 5.21 1.10
N ASP A 418 14.90 5.61 0.53
CA ASP A 418 16.14 4.83 0.60
C ASP A 418 17.08 5.30 1.73
N ASP A 419 18.00 4.43 2.13
CA ASP A 419 18.85 4.62 3.32
C ASP A 419 19.73 5.89 3.26
N SER A 420 20.04 6.40 2.06
CA SER A 420 20.86 7.62 1.92
C SER A 420 20.17 8.86 2.50
N VAL A 421 18.84 8.93 2.42
CA VAL A 421 18.01 10.05 2.89
C VAL A 421 17.75 9.91 4.38
N ALA A 422 17.43 8.70 4.83
CA ALA A 422 17.27 8.41 6.25
C ALA A 422 18.56 8.75 7.04
N GLY A 423 19.72 8.44 6.47
CA GLY A 423 21.01 8.79 7.04
C GLY A 423 21.31 10.30 7.08
N SER A 424 20.63 11.14 6.28
CA SER A 424 20.76 12.60 6.39
C SER A 424 19.76 13.20 7.39
N LEU A 425 18.55 12.65 7.48
CA LEU A 425 17.53 13.04 8.47
C LEU A 425 18.00 12.76 9.90
N CYS A 426 18.60 11.59 10.15
CA CYS A 426 19.16 11.26 11.47
C CYS A 426 20.45 12.04 11.79
N ARG A 427 21.18 12.53 10.78
CA ARG A 427 22.40 13.35 10.96
C ARG A 427 22.09 14.74 11.52
N GLY A 428 20.85 15.22 11.42
CA GLY A 428 20.44 16.47 12.07
C GLY A 428 20.39 16.42 13.60
N VAL A 429 20.43 15.21 14.20
CA VAL A 429 20.24 15.00 15.65
C VAL A 429 21.52 14.49 16.36
N LEU A 430 22.57 14.08 15.63
CA LEU A 430 23.85 13.69 16.22
C LEU A 430 25.05 14.27 15.47
N LEU A 431 25.71 15.23 16.09
CA LEU A 431 27.08 15.67 15.81
C LEU A 431 28.05 14.54 16.18
N HIS A 432 28.23 13.56 15.30
CA HIS A 432 29.48 12.82 15.25
C HIS A 432 29.80 12.42 13.81
N ARG A 433 30.88 13.02 13.28
CA ARG A 433 31.61 12.54 12.11
C ARG A 433 31.99 11.08 12.37
N VAL A 434 31.21 10.15 11.80
CA VAL A 434 31.71 8.81 11.54
C VAL A 434 32.75 8.97 10.42
N PRO A 435 34.03 8.59 10.64
CA PRO A 435 35.06 8.69 9.61
C PRO A 435 34.63 7.93 8.36
N ASP A 436 35.05 8.41 7.19
CA ASP A 436 34.85 7.74 5.91
C ASP A 436 35.38 6.30 5.97
N THR A 437 34.48 5.35 6.23
CA THR A 437 34.73 3.91 6.10
C THR A 437 34.72 3.55 4.61
N ALA A 438 35.64 4.12 3.84
CA ALA A 438 35.96 3.67 2.48
C ALA A 438 36.69 2.31 2.51
N THR A 439 37.21 1.89 3.66
CA THR A 439 38.03 0.68 3.84
C THR A 439 37.30 -0.53 4.43
N GLN A 440 36.01 -0.44 4.79
CA GLN A 440 35.29 -1.54 5.49
C GLN A 440 34.06 -2.11 4.76
N ARG A 441 33.84 -1.75 3.48
CA ARG A 441 32.88 -2.42 2.59
C ARG A 441 33.59 -3.39 1.62
N ARG A 442 34.50 -4.20 2.15
CA ARG A 442 35.22 -5.23 1.40
C ARG A 442 34.21 -6.27 0.90
N GLY A 443 34.01 -6.32 -0.42
CA GLY A 443 33.51 -7.45 -1.20
C GLY A 443 32.17 -8.07 -0.79
N TYR A 444 31.08 -7.68 -1.46
CA TYR A 444 29.81 -8.40 -1.51
C TYR A 444 29.93 -9.74 -2.28
N ASN A 445 30.90 -10.58 -1.93
CA ASN A 445 31.16 -11.88 -2.56
C ASN A 445 30.68 -13.07 -1.71
N CYS A 446 29.96 -12.85 -0.61
CA CYS A 446 29.32 -13.95 0.08
C CYS A 446 28.07 -14.36 -0.70
N ALA A 447 28.04 -15.59 -1.22
CA ALA A 447 26.83 -16.16 -1.79
C ALA A 447 25.67 -16.00 -0.81
N LEU A 448 24.52 -15.52 -1.29
CA LEU A 448 23.33 -15.36 -0.47
C LEU A 448 23.02 -16.68 0.25
N PRO A 449 22.68 -16.65 1.55
CA PRO A 449 22.17 -17.81 2.26
C PRO A 449 21.07 -18.50 1.44
N LEU A 450 21.03 -19.84 1.45
CA LEU A 450 20.08 -20.64 0.66
C LEU A 450 18.63 -20.15 0.86
N GLN A 451 18.28 -19.84 2.11
CA GLN A 451 16.96 -19.34 2.49
C GLN A 451 16.59 -18.00 1.82
N ASP A 452 17.53 -17.04 1.77
CA ASP A 452 17.29 -15.75 1.11
C ASP A 452 17.13 -15.92 -0.42
N ARG A 453 17.81 -16.91 -1.00
CA ARG A 453 17.64 -17.29 -2.42
C ARG A 453 16.28 -17.93 -2.68
N LEU A 454 15.89 -18.90 -1.86
CA LEU A 454 14.56 -19.55 -1.95
C LEU A 454 13.43 -18.52 -1.81
N CYS A 455 13.54 -17.60 -0.84
CA CYS A 455 12.58 -16.51 -0.68
C CYS A 455 12.51 -15.62 -1.93
N SER A 456 13.66 -15.29 -2.54
CA SER A 456 13.71 -14.53 -3.79
C SER A 456 13.08 -15.28 -4.98
N TYR A 457 13.31 -16.59 -5.09
CA TYR A 457 12.69 -17.42 -6.13
C TYR A 457 11.18 -17.58 -5.94
N ALA A 458 10.73 -17.78 -4.70
CA ALA A 458 9.31 -17.81 -4.36
C ALA A 458 8.64 -16.47 -4.70
N ALA A 459 9.28 -15.35 -4.40
CA ALA A 459 8.80 -14.02 -4.75
C ALA A 459 8.72 -13.82 -6.28
N ILE A 460 9.69 -14.34 -7.04
CA ILE A 460 9.65 -14.33 -8.52
C ILE A 460 8.47 -15.17 -9.03
N ALA A 461 8.22 -16.35 -8.45
CA ALA A 461 7.06 -17.16 -8.81
C ALA A 461 5.73 -16.42 -8.54
N VAL A 462 5.62 -15.73 -7.41
CA VAL A 462 4.47 -14.86 -7.11
C VAL A 462 4.33 -13.74 -8.13
N VAL A 463 5.43 -13.07 -8.53
CA VAL A 463 5.39 -12.08 -9.61
C VAL A 463 4.86 -12.69 -10.90
N ILE A 464 5.38 -13.85 -11.33
CA ILE A 464 4.97 -14.49 -12.59
C ILE A 464 3.47 -14.82 -12.59
N VAL A 465 2.95 -15.35 -11.48
CA VAL A 465 1.54 -15.76 -11.37
C VAL A 465 0.62 -14.54 -11.26
N THR A 466 0.99 -13.54 -10.46
CA THR A 466 0.08 -12.43 -10.11
C THR A 466 0.18 -11.25 -11.06
N LEU A 467 1.30 -11.05 -11.77
CA LEU A 467 1.48 -9.88 -12.64
C LEU A 467 0.46 -9.81 -13.79
N PRO A 468 0.13 -10.90 -14.51
CA PRO A 468 -0.89 -10.86 -15.56
C PRO A 468 -2.27 -10.47 -15.02
N ILE A 469 -2.63 -10.98 -13.84
CA ILE A 469 -3.91 -10.68 -13.17
C ILE A 469 -3.95 -9.20 -12.76
N ASN A 470 -2.88 -8.71 -12.12
CA ASN A 470 -2.81 -7.31 -11.72
C ASN A 470 -2.79 -6.35 -12.91
N ALA A 471 -2.09 -6.72 -14.00
CA ALA A 471 -2.11 -5.94 -15.24
C ALA A 471 -3.53 -5.87 -15.81
N TRP A 472 -4.26 -6.99 -15.78
CA TRP A 472 -5.66 -7.03 -16.21
C TRP A 472 -6.58 -6.23 -15.29
N LEU A 473 -6.40 -6.29 -13.97
CA LEU A 473 -7.13 -5.46 -13.01
C LEU A 473 -6.93 -3.96 -13.30
N ILE A 474 -5.67 -3.54 -13.51
CA ILE A 474 -5.36 -2.15 -13.89
C ILE A 474 -6.02 -1.81 -15.22
N PHE A 475 -5.91 -2.68 -16.23
CA PHE A 475 -6.54 -2.47 -17.54
C PHE A 475 -8.06 -2.32 -17.43
N SER A 476 -8.73 -3.17 -16.63
CA SER A 476 -10.17 -3.08 -16.38
C SER A 476 -10.58 -1.80 -15.64
N ALA A 477 -9.68 -1.16 -14.89
CA ALA A 477 -9.95 0.17 -14.34
C ALA A 477 -10.06 1.24 -15.45
N PHE A 478 -9.23 1.15 -16.50
CA PHE A 478 -9.30 2.03 -17.68
C PHE A 478 -10.44 1.67 -18.62
N LYS A 479 -10.73 0.37 -18.77
CA LYS A 479 -11.77 -0.18 -19.64
C LYS A 479 -12.70 -1.13 -18.87
N PRO A 480 -13.67 -0.61 -18.10
CA PRO A 480 -14.51 -1.41 -17.22
C PRO A 480 -15.46 -2.38 -17.97
N HIS A 481 -15.74 -2.11 -19.24
CA HIS A 481 -16.63 -2.95 -20.06
C HIS A 481 -15.89 -4.07 -20.81
N GLU A 482 -14.57 -4.15 -20.71
CA GLU A 482 -13.82 -5.19 -21.43
C GLU A 482 -13.90 -6.54 -20.68
N GLU A 483 -14.16 -7.62 -21.43
CA GLU A 483 -14.26 -8.97 -20.88
C GLU A 483 -12.90 -9.55 -20.52
N TRP A 484 -12.84 -10.30 -19.42
CA TRP A 484 -11.63 -10.96 -18.97
C TRP A 484 -11.28 -12.19 -19.83
N PRO A 485 -10.00 -12.40 -20.19
CA PRO A 485 -9.55 -13.62 -20.82
C PRO A 485 -9.87 -14.83 -19.94
N ARG A 486 -10.50 -15.87 -20.52
CA ARG A 486 -10.90 -17.09 -19.80
C ARG A 486 -9.79 -17.72 -18.94
N PRO A 487 -8.52 -17.80 -19.38
CA PRO A 487 -7.45 -18.32 -18.54
C PRO A 487 -7.21 -17.48 -17.28
N LEU A 488 -7.32 -16.15 -17.38
CA LEU A 488 -7.14 -15.26 -16.24
C LEU A 488 -8.30 -15.39 -15.25
N ILE A 489 -9.55 -15.54 -15.73
CA ILE A 489 -10.71 -15.81 -14.87
C ILE A 489 -10.49 -17.09 -14.06
N ALA A 490 -10.05 -18.17 -14.71
CA ALA A 490 -9.85 -19.46 -14.06
C ALA A 490 -8.74 -19.43 -13.00
N ILE A 491 -7.68 -18.65 -13.20
CA ILE A 491 -6.62 -18.46 -12.21
C ILE A 491 -7.11 -17.54 -11.10
N TYR A 492 -7.73 -16.41 -11.44
CA TYR A 492 -8.24 -15.43 -10.49
C TYR A 492 -9.26 -16.04 -9.53
N GLY A 493 -10.23 -16.82 -10.03
CA GLY A 493 -11.24 -17.48 -9.19
C GLY A 493 -10.67 -18.49 -8.18
N ARG A 494 -9.46 -19.01 -8.40
CA ARG A 494 -8.76 -19.86 -7.40
C ARG A 494 -7.98 -19.05 -6.36
N LEU A 495 -7.59 -17.83 -6.69
CA LEU A 495 -6.80 -16.95 -5.81
C LEU A 495 -7.69 -15.98 -5.02
N GLU A 496 -8.85 -15.63 -5.54
CA GLU A 496 -9.82 -14.71 -4.94
C GLU A 496 -10.19 -15.09 -3.50
N PRO A 497 -10.46 -16.37 -3.14
CA PRO A 497 -10.77 -16.73 -1.75
C PRO A 497 -9.68 -16.39 -0.74
N PHE A 498 -8.41 -16.33 -1.19
CA PHE A 498 -7.26 -15.97 -0.35
C PHE A 498 -7.04 -14.45 -0.26
N ARG A 499 -7.72 -13.66 -1.10
CA ARG A 499 -7.67 -12.19 -1.09
C ARG A 499 -6.25 -11.63 -1.23
N ILE A 500 -5.38 -12.32 -1.97
CA ILE A 500 -3.96 -11.96 -2.18
C ILE A 500 -3.70 -11.15 -3.45
N VAL A 501 -4.71 -10.99 -4.32
CA VAL A 501 -4.65 -10.15 -5.52
C VAL A 501 -6.02 -9.50 -5.69
N ASN A 502 -6.10 -8.18 -5.50
CA ASN A 502 -7.38 -7.48 -5.48
C ASN A 502 -7.39 -6.22 -6.39
N GLY A 503 -8.58 -5.79 -6.79
CA GLY A 503 -8.83 -4.48 -7.39
C GLY A 503 -9.18 -3.44 -6.33
N TYR A 504 -8.87 -2.16 -6.61
CA TYR A 504 -9.13 -1.05 -5.69
C TYR A 504 -9.91 0.07 -6.38
N GLY A 505 -10.82 0.71 -5.64
CA GLY A 505 -11.63 1.80 -6.17
C GLY A 505 -12.52 2.43 -5.12
N LEU A 506 -11.91 3.19 -4.22
CA LEU A 506 -12.62 3.87 -3.14
C LEU A 506 -13.39 5.08 -3.69
N PHE A 507 -14.67 5.17 -3.33
CA PHE A 507 -15.54 6.30 -3.63
C PHE A 507 -15.57 6.68 -5.12
N ARG A 508 -15.65 5.70 -6.01
CA ARG A 508 -15.67 5.95 -7.47
C ARG A 508 -16.90 6.76 -7.92
N VAL A 509 -18.05 6.59 -7.25
CA VAL A 509 -19.29 7.35 -7.48
C VAL A 509 -19.60 8.15 -6.22
N MET A 510 -19.86 9.45 -6.37
CA MET A 510 -20.17 10.38 -5.29
C MET A 510 -21.62 10.29 -4.87
N THR A 511 -21.83 10.14 -3.58
CA THR A 511 -23.14 10.34 -2.94
C THR A 511 -23.40 11.85 -2.84
N LYS A 512 -24.35 12.35 -3.63
CA LYS A 512 -24.77 13.76 -3.63
C LYS A 512 -25.74 14.10 -2.51
N GLU A 513 -26.32 13.06 -1.91
CA GLU A 513 -27.15 13.13 -0.71
C GLU A 513 -26.62 12.20 0.37
N ARG A 514 -26.91 12.52 1.63
CA ARG A 514 -26.58 11.66 2.77
C ARG A 514 -27.87 11.14 3.41
N GLY A 515 -28.22 9.91 3.05
CA GLY A 515 -29.25 9.15 3.75
C GLY A 515 -28.73 8.61 5.08
N GLU A 516 -29.53 8.71 6.13
CA GLU A 516 -29.26 8.10 7.43
C GLU A 516 -30.49 7.33 7.90
N ILE A 517 -30.25 6.11 8.36
CA ILE A 517 -31.27 5.27 8.99
C ILE A 517 -31.20 5.51 10.50
N VAL A 518 -32.34 5.86 11.09
CA VAL A 518 -32.54 5.99 12.54
C VAL A 518 -33.48 4.90 12.98
N ILE A 519 -32.99 3.97 13.81
CA ILE A 519 -33.81 2.90 14.38
C ILE A 519 -34.50 3.46 15.62
N GLU A 520 -35.80 3.24 15.74
CA GLU A 520 -36.63 3.78 16.83
C GLU A 520 -37.48 2.66 17.42
N GLY A 521 -37.55 2.61 18.75
CA GLY A 521 -38.43 1.71 19.49
C GLY A 521 -39.52 2.48 20.23
N SER A 522 -40.67 1.85 20.45
CA SER A 522 -41.78 2.42 21.20
C SER A 522 -42.51 1.37 22.03
N ALA A 523 -42.87 1.72 23.26
CA ALA A 523 -43.66 0.85 24.15
C ALA A 523 -45.17 0.94 23.86
N ASP A 524 -45.65 2.09 23.39
CA ASP A 524 -47.06 2.42 23.23
C ASP A 524 -47.48 2.70 21.78
N GLY A 525 -46.52 2.87 20.86
CA GLY A 525 -46.73 3.23 19.46
C GLY A 525 -46.85 4.74 19.22
N ILE A 526 -46.77 5.56 20.28
CA ILE A 526 -46.90 7.03 20.23
C ILE A 526 -45.53 7.67 20.44
N ASP A 527 -44.84 7.31 21.53
CA ASP A 527 -43.53 7.85 21.86
C ASP A 527 -42.43 6.97 21.29
N TRP A 528 -41.66 7.53 20.35
CA TRP A 528 -40.60 6.83 19.62
C TRP A 528 -39.22 7.31 20.09
N LEU A 529 -38.42 6.37 20.62
CA LEU A 529 -37.09 6.65 21.16
C LEU A 529 -36.00 6.07 20.24
N PRO A 530 -35.00 6.88 19.82
CA PRO A 530 -33.97 6.43 18.90
C PRO A 530 -32.88 5.60 19.60
N TYR A 531 -32.39 4.58 18.89
CA TYR A 531 -31.17 3.85 19.22
C TYR A 531 -29.98 4.66 18.69
N GLU A 532 -29.11 5.13 19.59
CA GLU A 532 -27.98 5.98 19.21
C GLU A 532 -26.73 5.15 18.97
N PHE A 533 -26.14 5.34 17.79
CA PHE A 533 -24.88 4.73 17.39
C PHE A 533 -23.68 5.55 17.90
N LYS A 534 -22.52 4.92 18.00
CA LYS A 534 -21.32 5.52 18.62
C LYS A 534 -20.71 6.63 17.77
N TRP A 535 -20.67 6.45 16.45
CA TRP A 535 -19.85 7.28 15.57
C TRP A 535 -20.59 7.83 14.36
N LYS A 536 -21.54 7.10 13.78
CA LYS A 536 -22.34 7.63 12.65
C LYS A 536 -23.18 8.83 13.09
N PRO A 537 -23.57 9.73 12.18
CA PRO A 537 -24.52 10.80 12.49
C PRO A 537 -25.84 10.27 13.06
N GLY A 538 -26.38 11.00 14.02
CA GLY A 538 -27.61 10.67 14.77
C GLY A 538 -28.18 11.96 15.32
N ASP A 539 -28.05 12.19 16.62
CA ASP A 539 -28.34 13.51 17.21
C ASP A 539 -27.70 14.68 16.42
N VAL A 540 -28.53 15.65 16.02
CA VAL A 540 -28.15 16.81 15.23
C VAL A 540 -27.25 17.78 15.99
N MET A 541 -27.30 17.75 17.33
CA MET A 541 -26.46 18.55 18.21
C MET A 541 -25.07 17.93 18.39
N ARG A 542 -24.88 16.66 18.00
CA ARG A 542 -23.60 15.97 18.13
C ARG A 542 -22.67 16.30 16.96
N ALA A 543 -21.50 16.83 17.29
CA ALA A 543 -20.42 17.04 16.32
C ALA A 543 -19.95 15.70 15.72
N PRO A 544 -19.50 15.66 14.45
CA PRO A 544 -18.85 14.47 13.90
C PRO A 544 -17.58 14.12 14.70
N GLY A 545 -17.43 12.84 15.06
CA GLY A 545 -16.36 12.36 15.95
C GLY A 545 -15.07 11.96 15.23
N TRP A 546 -14.03 11.67 16.03
CA TRP A 546 -12.78 11.06 15.56
C TRP A 546 -12.64 9.65 16.15
N CYS A 547 -12.80 8.63 15.32
CA CYS A 547 -12.66 7.23 15.72
C CYS A 547 -11.40 6.57 15.15
N ALA A 548 -10.82 7.11 14.08
CA ALA A 548 -9.63 6.52 13.48
C ALA A 548 -8.46 6.46 14.51
N PRO A 549 -7.75 5.33 14.62
CA PRO A 549 -7.71 4.27 13.62
C PRO A 549 -8.65 3.08 13.92
N HIS A 550 -9.53 3.19 14.92
CA HIS A 550 -10.61 2.22 15.16
C HIS A 550 -11.64 2.26 14.03
N GLN A 551 -12.11 1.07 13.65
CA GLN A 551 -13.16 0.86 12.66
C GLN A 551 -14.46 0.43 13.36
N PRO A 552 -15.44 1.33 13.53
CA PRO A 552 -16.77 0.93 13.97
C PRO A 552 -17.52 0.28 12.80
N ARG A 553 -17.48 -1.05 12.72
CA ARG A 553 -17.91 -1.82 11.54
C ARG A 553 -19.42 -1.74 11.33
N LEU A 554 -20.20 -1.71 12.42
CA LEU A 554 -21.65 -1.55 12.34
C LEU A 554 -22.04 -0.16 11.82
N ASP A 555 -21.48 0.91 12.41
CA ASP A 555 -21.69 2.29 11.97
C ASP A 555 -21.34 2.50 10.49
N TRP A 556 -20.22 1.93 10.03
CA TRP A 556 -19.84 1.94 8.62
C TRP A 556 -20.84 1.18 7.73
N GLN A 557 -21.32 0.02 8.16
CA GLN A 557 -22.30 -0.74 7.39
C GLN A 557 -23.67 -0.06 7.29
N MET A 558 -24.06 0.72 8.29
CA MET A 558 -25.29 1.52 8.23
C MET A 558 -25.27 2.54 7.08
N TRP A 559 -24.11 3.11 6.76
CA TRP A 559 -23.96 4.00 5.60
C TRP A 559 -24.20 3.27 4.28
N PHE A 560 -23.70 2.04 4.13
CA PHE A 560 -23.97 1.21 2.95
C PHE A 560 -25.45 0.77 2.88
N ALA A 561 -26.06 0.42 4.01
CA ALA A 561 -27.48 0.06 4.05
C ALA A 561 -28.39 1.20 3.58
N ALA A 562 -28.02 2.45 3.86
CA ALA A 562 -28.76 3.63 3.45
C ALA A 562 -28.78 3.85 1.92
N LEU A 563 -27.88 3.21 1.16
CA LEU A 563 -27.86 3.28 -0.31
C LEU A 563 -28.88 2.36 -0.98
N GLY A 564 -29.44 1.40 -0.25
CA GLY A 564 -30.40 0.43 -0.76
C GLY A 564 -31.66 0.35 0.11
N SER A 565 -32.40 -0.74 0.00
CA SER A 565 -33.56 -1.03 0.84
C SER A 565 -33.25 -2.01 1.96
N TYR A 566 -34.11 -2.08 2.99
CA TYR A 566 -33.95 -3.05 4.08
C TYR A 566 -33.97 -4.51 3.58
N ARG A 567 -34.64 -4.79 2.46
CA ARG A 567 -34.74 -6.12 1.85
C ARG A 567 -33.44 -6.58 1.19
N GLU A 568 -32.68 -5.62 0.66
CA GLU A 568 -31.35 -5.85 0.08
C GLU A 568 -30.27 -6.04 1.16
N ASN A 569 -30.61 -5.76 2.43
CA ASN A 569 -29.72 -5.84 3.57
C ASN A 569 -30.20 -6.88 4.61
N PRO A 570 -30.07 -8.20 4.36
CA PRO A 570 -30.56 -9.23 5.29
C PRO A 570 -29.95 -9.17 6.70
N TRP A 571 -28.75 -8.60 6.82
CA TRP A 571 -28.11 -8.38 8.12
C TRP A 571 -28.84 -7.32 8.96
N PHE A 572 -29.54 -6.36 8.32
CA PHE A 572 -30.30 -5.30 9.01
C PHE A 572 -31.52 -5.88 9.72
N GLY A 573 -32.27 -6.79 9.08
CA GLY A 573 -33.37 -7.49 9.75
C GLY A 573 -32.89 -8.27 10.98
N ARG A 574 -31.75 -8.96 10.87
CA ARG A 574 -31.12 -9.64 12.02
C ARG A 574 -30.65 -8.67 13.11
N LEU A 575 -30.16 -7.49 12.74
CA LEU A 575 -29.83 -6.43 13.71
C LEU A 575 -31.08 -6.05 14.51
N ILE A 576 -32.20 -5.75 13.85
CA ILE A 576 -33.47 -5.40 14.50
C ILE A 576 -33.93 -6.48 15.48
N VAL A 577 -33.89 -7.74 15.07
CA VAL A 577 -34.20 -8.86 15.97
C VAL A 577 -33.25 -8.89 17.17
N ARG A 578 -31.94 -8.72 16.95
CA ARG A 578 -30.93 -8.93 18.01
C ARG A 578 -30.76 -7.75 18.96
N LEU A 579 -31.18 -6.54 18.59
CA LEU A 579 -31.05 -5.35 19.42
C LEU A 579 -31.70 -5.51 20.82
N GLU A 580 -32.80 -6.25 20.88
CA GLU A 580 -33.56 -6.46 22.12
C GLU A 580 -33.04 -7.63 22.96
N TRP A 581 -32.56 -8.69 22.31
CA TRP A 581 -32.29 -9.96 22.98
C TRP A 581 -30.79 -10.23 23.18
N SER A 582 -29.91 -9.43 22.59
CA SER A 582 -28.47 -9.62 22.66
C SER A 582 -27.78 -8.42 23.30
N ARG A 583 -27.26 -8.65 24.52
CA ARG A 583 -26.36 -7.69 25.18
C ARG A 583 -25.13 -7.40 24.33
N ASP A 584 -24.64 -8.36 23.55
CA ASP A 584 -23.46 -8.20 22.71
C ASP A 584 -23.71 -7.25 21.53
N VAL A 585 -24.91 -7.31 20.93
CA VAL A 585 -25.34 -6.37 19.88
C VAL A 585 -25.64 -4.99 20.46
N SER A 586 -26.35 -4.92 21.60
CA SER A 586 -26.65 -3.66 22.29
C SER A 586 -25.37 -2.88 22.65
N ARG A 587 -24.29 -3.57 23.03
CA ARG A 587 -22.97 -2.97 23.30
C ARG A 587 -22.30 -2.34 22.08
N LEU A 588 -22.72 -2.64 20.86
CA LEU A 588 -22.23 -1.96 19.66
C LEU A 588 -22.78 -0.52 19.57
N LEU A 589 -23.92 -0.25 20.19
CA LEU A 589 -24.54 1.07 20.25
C LEU A 589 -23.97 1.94 21.38
N ALA A 590 -24.19 3.25 21.28
CA ALA A 590 -23.89 4.20 22.35
C ALA A 590 -25.01 4.23 23.41
N LYS A 591 -26.27 4.20 22.95
CA LYS A 591 -27.45 4.23 23.83
C LYS A 591 -28.51 3.28 23.30
N ASN A 592 -28.97 2.37 24.15
CA ASN A 592 -30.20 1.61 23.96
C ASN A 592 -31.25 2.15 24.95
N PRO A 593 -32.34 2.79 24.47
CA PRO A 593 -33.38 3.32 25.34
C PRO A 593 -34.22 2.24 26.06
N PHE A 594 -34.17 0.99 25.59
CA PHE A 594 -34.96 -0.15 26.07
C PHE A 594 -34.07 -1.22 26.72
N SER A 595 -33.08 -0.79 27.52
CA SER A 595 -32.08 -1.70 28.12
C SER A 595 -32.63 -2.64 29.20
N HIS A 596 -33.78 -2.32 29.78
CA HIS A 596 -34.42 -3.08 30.86
C HIS A 596 -35.64 -3.87 30.37
N GLU A 597 -36.50 -3.25 29.57
CA GLU A 597 -37.68 -3.83 28.96
C GLU A 597 -37.67 -3.56 27.45
N PRO A 598 -37.86 -4.58 26.60
CA PRO A 598 -37.88 -4.39 25.15
C PRO A 598 -39.11 -3.56 24.73
N PRO A 599 -39.04 -2.78 23.63
CA PRO A 599 -40.18 -2.05 23.14
C PRO A 599 -41.27 -3.01 22.63
N ARG A 600 -42.47 -2.50 22.40
CA ARG A 600 -43.55 -3.29 21.75
C ARG A 600 -43.49 -3.19 20.23
N TYR A 601 -43.06 -2.03 19.75
CA TYR A 601 -42.96 -1.69 18.33
C TYR A 601 -41.56 -1.22 18.00
N ILE A 602 -41.09 -1.57 16.81
CA ILE A 602 -39.84 -1.07 16.25
C ILE A 602 -40.07 -0.61 14.83
N ARG A 603 -39.42 0.50 14.45
CA ARG A 603 -39.41 1.02 13.09
C ARG A 603 -38.02 1.55 12.76
N ALA A 604 -37.77 1.80 11.49
CA ALA A 604 -36.57 2.53 11.08
C ALA A 604 -36.96 3.66 10.14
N MET A 605 -36.59 4.88 10.48
CA MET A 605 -36.87 6.09 9.72
C MET A 605 -35.68 6.45 8.83
N PHE A 606 -35.96 6.89 7.60
CA PHE A 606 -34.97 7.36 6.65
C PHE A 606 -34.98 8.89 6.60
N TYR A 607 -33.83 9.46 6.91
CA TYR A 607 -33.64 10.90 6.94
C TYR A 607 -32.57 11.33 5.95
N ARG A 608 -32.72 12.53 5.40
CA ARG A 608 -31.65 13.23 4.69
C ARG A 608 -30.92 14.12 5.67
N TYR A 609 -29.61 13.92 5.80
CA TYR A 609 -28.73 14.73 6.62
C TYR A 609 -27.89 15.66 5.74
N ARG A 610 -27.56 16.85 6.26
CA ARG A 610 -26.49 17.70 5.73
C ARG A 610 -25.81 18.46 6.86
N PHE A 611 -24.60 18.96 6.63
CA PHE A 611 -24.02 19.91 7.58
C PHE A 611 -24.85 21.20 7.65
N THR A 612 -24.92 21.77 8.85
CA THR A 612 -25.44 23.13 9.03
C THR A 612 -24.51 24.16 8.39
N THR A 613 -25.07 25.29 7.97
CA THR A 613 -24.29 26.48 7.61
C THR A 613 -23.72 27.17 8.86
N LEU A 614 -22.78 28.11 8.69
CA LEU A 614 -22.25 28.91 9.79
C LEU A 614 -23.37 29.64 10.56
N ARG A 615 -24.33 30.21 9.81
CA ARG A 615 -25.50 30.90 10.37
C ARG A 615 -26.41 29.94 11.15
N GLU A 616 -26.83 28.84 10.52
CA GLU A 616 -27.70 27.83 11.16
C GLU A 616 -27.06 27.29 12.45
N ARG A 617 -25.74 27.05 12.45
CA ARG A 617 -25.01 26.60 13.64
C ARG A 617 -24.96 27.65 14.73
N SER A 618 -24.77 28.93 14.39
CA SER A 618 -24.77 30.02 15.38
C SER A 618 -26.15 30.23 16.03
N GLU A 619 -27.23 30.01 15.27
CA GLU A 619 -28.61 30.21 15.74
C GLU A 619 -29.12 29.01 16.56
N THR A 620 -28.79 27.79 16.15
CA THR A 620 -29.37 26.56 16.74
C THR A 620 -28.41 25.76 17.61
N GLY A 621 -27.10 25.98 17.46
CA GLY A 621 -26.06 25.11 18.03
C GLY A 621 -25.88 23.76 17.31
N ALA A 622 -26.72 23.43 16.33
CA ALA A 622 -26.69 22.15 15.64
C ALA A 622 -25.54 22.02 14.63
N TRP A 623 -24.97 20.82 14.53
CA TRP A 623 -23.93 20.46 13.55
C TRP A 623 -24.52 19.90 12.27
N TRP A 624 -25.68 19.25 12.41
CA TRP A 624 -26.42 18.65 11.31
C TRP A 624 -27.79 19.29 11.17
N LYS A 625 -28.28 19.34 9.93
CA LYS A 625 -29.69 19.51 9.64
C LYS A 625 -30.21 18.18 9.11
N ARG A 626 -31.36 17.75 9.61
CA ARG A 626 -32.03 16.54 9.12
C ARG A 626 -33.43 16.85 8.63
N GLU A 627 -33.86 16.09 7.63
CA GLU A 627 -35.21 16.12 7.06
C GLU A 627 -35.70 14.68 6.97
N GLU A 628 -36.88 14.42 7.52
CA GLU A 628 -37.51 13.11 7.42
C GLU A 628 -38.03 12.89 6.00
N LEU A 629 -37.70 11.75 5.40
CA LEU A 629 -38.13 11.44 4.04
C LEU A 629 -39.21 10.37 4.01
N ARG A 630 -38.97 9.23 4.68
CA ARG A 630 -39.86 8.06 4.66
C ARG A 630 -39.50 7.05 5.74
N GLU A 631 -40.36 6.06 5.94
CA GLU A 631 -40.00 4.84 6.65
C GLU A 631 -39.02 3.99 5.80
N TYR A 632 -37.89 3.59 6.39
CA TYR A 632 -36.96 2.62 5.82
C TYR A 632 -37.42 1.18 6.11
N LEU A 633 -37.83 0.93 7.35
CA LEU A 633 -38.50 -0.29 7.80
C LEU A 633 -39.84 0.15 8.40
N PRO A 634 -40.97 -0.37 7.91
CA PRO A 634 -42.28 -0.03 8.46
C PRO A 634 -42.38 -0.45 9.93
N THR A 635 -43.31 0.15 10.64
CA THR A 635 -43.60 -0.22 12.03
C THR A 635 -44.00 -1.70 12.11
N VAL A 636 -43.24 -2.48 12.86
CA VAL A 636 -43.50 -3.89 13.13
C VAL A 636 -43.62 -4.13 14.62
N SER A 637 -44.53 -5.01 15.03
CA SER A 637 -44.57 -5.46 16.42
C SER A 637 -43.47 -6.48 16.67
N LEU A 638 -42.90 -6.48 17.87
CA LEU A 638 -41.84 -7.43 18.23
C LEU A 638 -42.33 -8.90 18.19
N ASP A 639 -43.62 -9.14 18.39
CA ASP A 639 -44.22 -10.46 18.22
C ASP A 639 -44.28 -10.92 16.76
N GLN A 640 -44.51 -10.02 15.81
CA GLN A 640 -44.42 -10.31 14.37
C GLN A 640 -42.98 -10.61 13.94
N VAL A 641 -42.00 -9.93 14.57
CA VAL A 641 -40.58 -10.16 14.30
C VAL A 641 -40.07 -11.49 14.90
N ARG A 642 -40.74 -12.02 15.94
CA ARG A 642 -40.42 -13.30 16.59
C ARG A 642 -40.81 -14.54 15.78
N GLN A 643 -41.81 -14.44 14.91
CA GLN A 643 -42.26 -15.51 14.02
C GLN A 643 -42.10 -15.04 12.56
N PRO A 644 -40.88 -15.11 12.00
CA PRO A 644 -40.60 -14.63 10.65
C PRO A 644 -41.32 -15.42 9.55
#